data_AF-A0A4Y4CTJ5-F1
#
_entry.id   AF-A0A4Y4CTJ5-F1
#
_cell.length_a   1.000
_cell.length_b   1.000
_cell.length_c   1.000
_cell.angle_alpha   90.00
_cell.angle_beta   90.00
_cell.angle_gamma   90.00
#
_symmetry.space_group_name_H-M   'P 1'
#
loop_
_entity.id
_entity.type
_entity.pdbx_description
1 polymer ?
#
loop_
_entity_poly.entity_id
_entity_poly.type
_entity_poly.pdbx_seq_one_letter_code
_entity_poly.pdbx_strand_id
1 'polypeptide(L)'
;MTGTRKIHVLIVDDDPLTRLMASEALRESGYTSVEAEDGLRALALFDSERPDLVLLDVMMPRLGGFDVCQHLRARPEGQLVPIIMLTGLDDGESVERAFQVGATDFISKPINWTLLRFRIRYVLRSAQVMQELVRNKESLSSAQRIARLGSWEWFVTEDRVQRSAQYYRLFGQQPESFGERMEAVLDHVYKPDRPMVQAALKGAAKGLGYQLTYRVVWPDGSVRTVLETAEPAEGGVDLLLEGSVQDITEQVDTQRRIRQLAYFDPLTGLPNREFFRESLLSAVARCLRNDSRCAVMVLDIDRFARINDSLGPERGDQVLQVIGHRLRESMGDRTPAEPAGGGGLPRLKVARLAADEFGVLVSDVGPVDEVIEVAYRLLDVVRAPIRVPGQEITLAARVGVAMMPEHATEADALLKAAETALNRAKRSTGEQVALFSEEMKVAAFLRFTLEGDLRRAIGEEELQVVYQPIVDLNGPRIAKVEALVRWAHLARGTVPPPEFISLAEETGMIVPLTRAVIEQVCSDIVHMGDALPPDFRVSVNLSGVNFMDPQLIPTIRAVLGAAQVPPSRIEFELTETVLMRDLDYATTTLAQLREMDIRVAVDDFGTGYSSLAYLRRLAVNTLKIDRSFIGELHDSQGLAIVEAVIGLARSLGMDVVAEGVETPAQLEVLRERGCHLIQGYLFARPMSRQALLQLLAGGAAVLPQRAALRPD
;
A
#
# COMPACT_ATOMS: atom_id res chain seq x y z
N MET A 1 -29.53 23.21 42.82
CA MET A 1 -30.01 24.43 43.50
C MET A 1 -30.28 25.48 42.43
N THR A 2 -31.48 25.46 41.84
CA THR A 2 -31.92 26.49 40.90
C THR A 2 -32.39 27.70 41.72
N GLY A 3 -31.50 28.66 41.95
CA GLY A 3 -31.91 29.95 42.50
C GLY A 3 -32.90 30.58 41.52
N THR A 4 -34.18 30.60 41.86
CA THR A 4 -35.19 31.28 41.08
C THR A 4 -34.79 32.75 41.02
N ARG A 5 -34.39 33.23 39.84
CA ARG A 5 -34.13 34.66 39.59
C ARG A 5 -35.38 35.41 40.07
N LYS A 6 -35.20 36.31 41.04
CA LYS A 6 -36.31 37.16 41.49
C LYS A 6 -36.70 38.07 40.34
N ILE A 7 -37.99 38.07 39.98
CA ILE A 7 -38.54 38.94 38.95
C ILE A 7 -38.30 40.38 39.37
N HIS A 8 -37.72 41.16 38.46
CA HIS A 8 -37.36 42.55 38.67
C HIS A 8 -38.29 43.48 37.88
N VAL A 9 -38.94 44.42 38.56
CA VAL A 9 -39.95 45.31 37.95
C VAL A 9 -39.46 46.75 37.98
N LEU A 10 -39.44 47.41 36.81
CA LEU A 10 -39.19 48.84 36.72
C LEU A 10 -40.52 49.58 36.93
N ILE A 11 -40.60 50.39 37.99
CA ILE A 11 -41.76 51.24 38.28
C ILE A 11 -41.43 52.66 37.86
N VAL A 12 -42.23 53.22 36.96
CA VAL A 12 -42.05 54.55 36.41
C VAL A 12 -43.31 55.35 36.67
N ASP A 13 -43.23 56.34 37.55
CA ASP A 13 -44.34 57.24 37.89
C ASP A 13 -43.72 58.52 38.48
N ASP A 14 -44.28 59.69 38.22
CA ASP A 14 -43.75 60.94 38.77
C ASP A 14 -44.18 61.17 40.22
N ASP A 15 -45.27 60.54 40.67
CA ASP A 15 -45.77 60.58 42.04
C ASP A 15 -44.99 59.61 42.97
N PRO A 16 -44.24 60.13 43.97
CA PRO A 16 -43.50 59.29 44.91
C PRO A 16 -44.38 58.39 45.76
N LEU A 17 -45.64 58.76 46.03
CA LEU A 17 -46.56 57.92 46.80
C LEU A 17 -46.98 56.69 45.99
N THR A 18 -47.33 56.87 44.71
CA THR A 18 -47.68 55.78 43.80
C THR A 18 -46.52 54.79 43.62
N ARG A 19 -45.28 55.29 43.48
CA ARG A 19 -44.09 54.42 43.42
C ARG A 19 -43.90 53.60 44.70
N LEU A 20 -44.00 54.23 45.87
CA LEU A 20 -43.88 53.54 47.17
C LEU A 20 -44.93 52.44 47.33
N MET A 21 -46.19 52.73 47.01
CA MET A 21 -47.31 51.77 47.11
C MET A 21 -47.16 50.61 46.13
N ALA A 22 -46.72 50.89 44.89
CA ALA A 22 -46.44 49.86 43.90
C ALA A 22 -45.28 48.95 44.34
N SER A 23 -44.21 49.56 44.87
CA SER A 23 -43.03 48.87 45.39
C SER A 23 -43.38 47.94 46.56
N GLU A 24 -44.24 48.39 47.48
CA GLU A 24 -44.71 47.57 48.60
C GLU A 24 -45.59 46.39 48.14
N ALA A 25 -46.53 46.62 47.22
CA ALA A 25 -47.38 45.57 46.65
C ALA A 25 -46.57 44.49 45.89
N LEU A 26 -45.50 44.90 45.19
CA LEU A 26 -44.57 44.00 44.51
C LEU A 26 -43.72 43.20 45.50
N ARG A 27 -43.24 43.84 46.58
CA ARG A 27 -42.46 43.19 47.64
C ARG A 27 -43.24 42.10 48.35
N GLU A 28 -44.52 42.34 48.66
CA GLU A 28 -45.43 41.33 49.21
C GLU A 28 -45.62 40.13 48.29
N SER A 29 -45.51 40.34 46.98
CA SER A 29 -45.59 39.30 45.95
C SER A 29 -44.24 38.61 45.67
N GLY A 30 -43.18 38.97 46.40
CA GLY A 30 -41.85 38.39 46.28
C GLY A 30 -41.00 38.95 45.12
N TYR A 31 -41.45 40.03 44.47
CA TYR A 31 -40.74 40.70 43.39
C TYR A 31 -39.76 41.75 43.93
N THR A 32 -38.73 42.06 43.16
CA THR A 32 -37.87 43.22 43.41
C THR A 32 -38.26 44.34 42.46
N SER A 33 -38.05 45.58 42.87
CA SER A 33 -38.39 46.76 42.07
C SER A 33 -37.23 47.74 42.00
N VAL A 34 -37.20 48.49 40.90
CA VAL A 34 -36.39 49.70 40.75
C VAL A 34 -37.32 50.83 40.33
N GLU A 35 -37.11 52.02 40.88
CA GLU A 35 -38.00 53.17 40.70
C GLU A 35 -37.36 54.21 39.78
N ALA A 36 -38.17 54.79 38.91
CA ALA A 36 -37.82 55.92 38.05
C ALA A 36 -38.86 57.03 38.21
N GLU A 37 -38.38 58.24 38.46
CA GLU A 37 -39.21 59.42 38.65
C GLU A 37 -39.65 60.11 37.33
N ASP A 38 -39.06 59.71 36.20
CA ASP A 38 -39.38 60.26 34.89
C ASP A 38 -39.00 59.30 33.74
N GLY A 39 -39.48 59.61 32.53
CA GLY A 39 -39.25 58.78 31.35
C GLY A 39 -37.79 58.66 30.89
N LEU A 40 -36.94 59.69 31.08
CA LEU A 40 -35.52 59.61 30.71
C LEU A 40 -34.76 58.67 31.67
N ARG A 41 -35.06 58.78 32.96
CA ARG A 41 -34.51 57.89 33.98
C ARG A 41 -34.98 56.45 33.78
N ALA A 42 -36.23 56.25 33.37
CA ALA A 42 -36.77 54.94 33.03
C ALA A 42 -36.00 54.25 31.89
N LEU A 43 -35.73 54.97 30.79
CA LEU A 43 -34.97 54.42 29.67
C LEU A 43 -33.53 54.06 30.08
N ALA A 44 -32.88 54.89 30.90
CA ALA A 44 -31.54 54.61 31.42
C ALA A 44 -31.52 53.38 32.35
N LEU A 45 -32.50 53.26 33.25
CA LEU A 45 -32.61 52.14 34.16
C LEU A 45 -33.03 50.84 33.47
N PHE A 46 -33.82 50.90 32.39
CA PHE A 46 -34.16 49.72 31.61
C PHE A 46 -32.91 49.04 31.04
N ASP A 47 -31.95 49.83 30.54
CA ASP A 47 -30.71 49.31 29.96
C ASP A 47 -29.77 48.73 31.03
N SER A 48 -29.66 49.40 32.19
CA SER A 48 -28.76 48.96 33.26
C SER A 48 -29.32 47.81 34.10
N GLU A 49 -30.60 47.84 34.43
CA GLU A 49 -31.23 46.89 35.37
C GLU A 49 -31.90 45.69 34.67
N ARG A 50 -32.19 45.79 33.37
CA ARG A 50 -32.85 44.74 32.56
C ARG A 50 -34.08 44.15 33.25
N PRO A 51 -35.14 44.96 33.46
CA PRO A 51 -36.33 44.52 34.17
C PRO A 51 -37.10 43.46 33.38
N ASP A 52 -37.77 42.57 34.11
CA ASP A 52 -38.66 41.54 33.57
C ASP A 52 -40.07 42.08 33.27
N LEU A 53 -40.44 43.25 33.81
CA LEU A 53 -41.69 43.97 33.54
C LEU A 53 -41.53 45.47 33.83
N VAL A 54 -42.25 46.31 33.10
CA VAL A 54 -42.30 47.77 33.34
C VAL A 54 -43.72 48.18 33.72
N LEU A 55 -43.88 48.82 34.88
CA LEU A 55 -45.08 49.58 35.24
C LEU A 55 -44.82 51.04 34.86
N LEU A 56 -45.62 51.59 33.94
CA LEU A 56 -45.31 52.86 33.30
C LEU A 56 -46.48 53.82 33.37
N ASP A 57 -46.34 54.89 34.12
CA ASP A 57 -47.34 55.95 34.13
C ASP A 57 -47.43 56.67 32.79
N VAL A 58 -48.65 56.96 32.37
CA VAL A 58 -48.92 57.63 31.10
C VAL A 58 -48.56 59.11 31.17
N MET A 59 -48.81 59.79 32.29
CA MET A 59 -48.76 61.24 32.42
C MET A 59 -47.57 61.70 33.27
N MET A 60 -46.41 61.82 32.64
CA MET A 60 -45.17 62.23 33.31
C MET A 60 -44.54 63.47 32.66
N PRO A 61 -43.80 64.30 33.43
CA PRO A 61 -43.11 65.48 32.89
C PRO A 61 -41.97 65.10 31.93
N ARG A 62 -41.73 65.97 30.94
CA ARG A 62 -40.71 65.86 29.86
C ARG A 62 -40.96 64.76 28.83
N LEU A 63 -41.04 63.50 29.25
CA LEU A 63 -41.21 62.35 28.36
C LEU A 63 -42.35 61.47 28.91
N GLY A 64 -43.48 61.44 28.21
CA GLY A 64 -44.68 60.74 28.66
C GLY A 64 -44.57 59.22 28.50
N GLY A 65 -45.46 58.48 29.15
CA GLY A 65 -45.45 57.01 29.14
C GLY A 65 -45.59 56.41 27.74
N PHE A 66 -46.41 56.99 26.88
CA PHE A 66 -46.55 56.52 25.49
C PHE A 66 -45.22 56.60 24.72
N ASP A 67 -44.48 57.71 24.87
CA ASP A 67 -43.19 57.90 24.20
C ASP A 67 -42.15 56.91 24.74
N VAL A 68 -42.10 56.72 26.06
CA VAL A 68 -41.22 55.73 26.69
C VAL A 68 -41.52 54.32 26.18
N CYS A 69 -42.80 53.92 26.11
CA CYS A 69 -43.20 52.61 25.60
C CYS A 69 -42.72 52.38 24.16
N GLN A 70 -42.89 53.38 23.29
CA GLN A 70 -42.42 53.30 21.90
C GLN A 70 -40.89 53.17 21.81
N HIS A 71 -40.15 53.92 22.62
CA HIS A 71 -38.69 53.83 22.70
C HIS A 71 -38.22 52.46 23.18
N LEU A 72 -38.91 51.85 24.15
CA LEU A 72 -38.59 50.50 24.63
C LEU A 72 -38.89 49.45 23.55
N ARG A 73 -40.00 49.55 22.82
CA ARG A 73 -40.36 48.59 21.76
C ARG A 73 -39.45 48.64 20.54
N ALA A 74 -38.82 49.78 20.27
CA ALA A 74 -37.82 49.91 19.22
C ALA A 74 -36.50 49.17 19.52
N ARG A 75 -36.28 48.73 20.77
CA ARG A 75 -35.06 48.02 21.20
C ARG A 75 -35.26 46.49 21.18
N PRO A 76 -34.29 45.68 20.72
CA PRO A 76 -34.40 44.22 20.72
C PRO A 76 -34.74 43.64 22.11
N GLU A 77 -34.12 44.16 23.16
CA GLU A 77 -34.32 43.74 24.55
C GLU A 77 -35.71 44.11 25.08
N GLY A 78 -36.34 45.13 24.50
CA GLY A 78 -37.66 45.63 24.90
C GLY A 78 -38.80 45.06 24.07
N GLN A 79 -38.57 44.27 23.02
CA GLN A 79 -39.67 43.75 22.17
C GLN A 79 -40.62 42.80 22.93
N LEU A 80 -40.09 41.99 23.84
CA LEU A 80 -40.83 40.94 24.54
C LEU A 80 -41.01 41.21 26.05
N VAL A 81 -40.50 42.33 26.58
CA VAL A 81 -40.68 42.69 27.99
C VAL A 81 -42.08 43.28 28.19
N PRO A 82 -42.91 42.76 29.10
CA PRO A 82 -44.21 43.35 29.33
C PRO A 82 -44.16 44.79 29.82
N ILE A 83 -45.04 45.61 29.28
CA ILE A 83 -45.23 47.01 29.72
C ILE A 83 -46.70 47.15 30.12
N ILE A 84 -46.96 47.45 31.39
CA ILE A 84 -48.29 47.77 31.90
C ILE A 84 -48.40 49.28 32.09
N MET A 85 -49.29 49.91 31.34
CA MET A 85 -49.53 51.35 31.44
C MET A 85 -50.42 51.67 32.64
N LEU A 86 -50.02 52.64 33.47
CA LEU A 86 -50.84 53.20 34.55
C LEU A 86 -51.45 54.51 34.04
N THR A 87 -52.78 54.62 34.02
CA THR A 87 -53.47 55.78 33.44
C THR A 87 -54.49 56.38 34.38
N GLY A 88 -54.56 57.71 34.48
CA GLY A 88 -55.68 58.42 35.12
C GLY A 88 -56.83 58.77 34.15
N LEU A 89 -56.65 58.45 32.86
CA LEU A 89 -57.60 58.70 31.79
C LEU A 89 -58.48 57.45 31.63
N ASP A 90 -59.76 57.57 31.99
CA ASP A 90 -60.78 56.51 31.88
C ASP A 90 -61.59 56.64 30.57
N ASP A 91 -60.97 57.16 29.49
CA ASP A 91 -61.56 57.26 28.15
C ASP A 91 -61.00 56.20 27.17
N GLY A 92 -61.85 55.67 26.31
CA GLY A 92 -61.50 54.55 25.42
C GLY A 92 -60.37 54.85 24.43
N GLU A 93 -60.17 56.12 24.04
CA GLU A 93 -59.10 56.53 23.13
C GLU A 93 -57.70 56.35 23.72
N SER A 94 -57.54 56.61 25.02
CA SER A 94 -56.25 56.46 25.72
C SER A 94 -55.83 54.99 25.84
N VAL A 95 -56.81 54.09 26.03
CA VAL A 95 -56.58 52.64 26.07
C VAL A 95 -56.16 52.10 24.71
N GLU A 96 -56.84 52.52 23.64
CA GLU A 96 -56.50 52.11 22.28
C GLU A 96 -55.08 52.56 21.92
N ARG A 97 -54.75 53.81 22.25
CA ARG A 97 -53.41 54.36 22.05
C ARG A 97 -52.33 53.56 22.80
N ALA A 98 -52.60 53.09 24.02
CA ALA A 98 -51.65 52.28 24.80
C ALA A 98 -51.27 50.98 24.07
N PHE A 99 -52.24 50.27 23.52
CA PHE A 99 -51.97 49.05 22.75
C PHE A 99 -51.29 49.34 21.41
N GLN A 100 -51.68 50.43 20.72
CA GLN A 100 -51.06 50.84 19.45
C GLN A 100 -49.55 51.13 19.59
N VAL A 101 -49.12 51.71 20.71
CA VAL A 101 -47.68 51.94 20.98
C VAL A 101 -46.96 50.72 21.57
N GLY A 102 -47.66 49.59 21.71
CA GLY A 102 -47.10 48.29 22.10
C GLY A 102 -47.17 47.95 23.59
N ALA A 103 -48.00 48.62 24.40
CA ALA A 103 -48.24 48.19 25.78
C ALA A 103 -48.87 46.79 25.82
N THR A 104 -48.55 46.03 26.85
CA THR A 104 -49.03 44.65 27.04
C THR A 104 -50.36 44.62 27.80
N ASP A 105 -50.56 45.54 28.74
CA ASP A 105 -51.81 45.73 29.47
C ASP A 105 -51.89 47.18 29.98
N PHE A 106 -53.04 47.58 30.53
CA PHE A 106 -53.23 48.88 31.17
C PHE A 106 -54.04 48.77 32.46
N ILE A 107 -53.84 49.72 33.39
CA ILE A 107 -54.54 49.80 34.68
C ILE A 107 -54.95 51.26 34.94
N SER A 108 -56.23 51.50 35.22
CA SER A 108 -56.73 52.83 35.57
C SER A 108 -56.50 53.20 37.05
N LYS A 109 -56.26 54.48 37.33
CA LYS A 109 -56.14 55.07 38.67
C LYS A 109 -57.56 55.45 39.19
N PRO A 110 -57.91 55.19 40.47
CA PRO A 110 -57.04 54.72 41.55
C PRO A 110 -56.70 53.23 41.46
N ILE A 111 -55.43 52.89 41.66
CA ILE A 111 -54.90 51.53 41.44
C ILE A 111 -55.39 50.58 42.54
N ASN A 112 -55.99 49.47 42.13
CA ASN A 112 -56.25 48.36 43.03
C ASN A 112 -54.99 47.49 43.19
N TRP A 113 -54.22 47.76 44.25
CA TRP A 113 -52.96 47.07 44.56
C TRP A 113 -53.11 45.55 44.72
N THR A 114 -54.28 45.09 45.19
CA THR A 114 -54.58 43.66 45.35
C THR A 114 -54.80 42.97 44.00
N LEU A 115 -55.33 43.69 43.00
CA LEU A 115 -55.52 43.16 41.65
C LEU A 115 -54.26 43.28 40.79
N LEU A 116 -53.46 44.33 41.01
CA LEU A 116 -52.18 44.57 40.33
C LEU A 116 -51.27 43.34 40.39
N ARG A 117 -51.10 42.73 41.56
CA ARG A 117 -50.28 41.50 41.72
C ARG A 117 -50.74 40.33 40.86
N PHE A 118 -52.05 40.16 40.66
CA PHE A 118 -52.59 39.08 39.84
C PHE A 118 -52.40 39.37 38.34
N ARG A 119 -52.59 40.63 37.93
CA ARG A 119 -52.36 41.07 36.55
C ARG A 119 -50.89 40.92 36.16
N ILE A 120 -49.97 41.42 36.98
CA ILE A 120 -48.52 41.27 36.79
C ILE A 120 -48.14 39.80 36.63
N ARG A 121 -48.65 38.91 37.50
CA ARG A 121 -48.37 37.48 37.41
C ARG A 121 -48.85 36.85 36.10
N TYR A 122 -50.04 37.24 35.61
CA TYR A 122 -50.58 36.71 34.35
C TYR A 122 -49.77 37.20 33.14
N VAL A 123 -49.47 38.50 33.11
CA VAL A 123 -48.72 39.15 32.04
C VAL A 123 -47.29 38.59 31.94
N LEU A 124 -46.61 38.41 33.08
CA LEU A 124 -45.29 37.76 33.14
C LEU A 124 -45.34 36.32 32.63
N ARG A 125 -46.37 35.55 33.01
CA ARG A 125 -46.52 34.16 32.52
C ARG A 125 -46.70 34.12 31.00
N SER A 126 -47.49 35.03 30.44
CA SER A 126 -47.70 35.13 28.98
C SER A 126 -46.39 35.45 28.25
N ALA A 127 -45.63 36.43 28.74
CA ALA A 127 -44.33 36.78 28.15
C ALA A 127 -43.29 35.66 28.25
N GLN A 128 -43.26 34.93 29.37
CA GLN A 128 -42.37 33.79 29.51
C GLN A 128 -42.67 32.70 28.47
N VAL A 129 -43.95 32.36 28.27
CA VAL A 129 -44.36 31.38 27.24
C VAL A 129 -43.96 31.85 25.84
N MET A 130 -44.14 33.14 25.55
CA MET A 130 -43.76 33.71 24.25
C MET A 130 -42.24 33.69 24.02
N GLN A 131 -41.45 34.04 25.04
CA GLN A 131 -39.99 33.96 24.99
C GLN A 131 -39.50 32.52 24.82
N GLU A 132 -40.08 31.55 25.54
CA GLU A 132 -39.78 30.13 25.40
C GLU A 132 -40.10 29.62 23.98
N LEU A 133 -41.22 30.05 23.41
CA LEU A 133 -41.61 29.67 22.05
C LEU A 133 -40.61 30.18 20.99
N VAL A 134 -40.20 31.45 21.06
CA VAL A 134 -39.20 32.03 20.15
C VAL A 134 -37.88 31.26 20.28
N ARG A 135 -37.42 31.03 21.51
CA ARG A 135 -36.17 30.30 21.78
C ARG A 135 -36.22 28.86 21.29
N ASN A 136 -37.33 28.15 21.48
CA ASN A 136 -37.50 26.78 21.00
C ASN A 136 -37.50 26.73 19.46
N LYS A 137 -38.16 27.70 18.81
CA LYS A 137 -38.16 27.80 17.35
C LYS A 137 -36.76 28.03 16.78
N GLU A 138 -35.99 28.94 17.37
CA GLU A 138 -34.60 29.21 16.98
C GLU A 138 -33.69 27.99 17.24
N SER A 139 -33.87 27.32 18.37
CA SER A 139 -33.11 26.12 18.73
C SER A 139 -33.39 24.98 17.76
N LEU A 140 -34.66 24.75 17.41
CA LEU A 140 -35.06 23.74 16.43
C LEU A 140 -34.48 24.04 15.04
N SER A 141 -34.58 25.30 14.59
CA SER A 141 -34.01 25.73 13.31
C SER A 141 -32.48 25.54 13.28
N SER A 142 -31.79 25.86 14.37
CA SER A 142 -30.35 25.62 14.48
C SER A 142 -30.01 24.13 14.51
N ALA A 143 -30.77 23.31 15.23
CA ALA A 143 -30.58 21.86 15.27
C ALA A 143 -30.75 21.23 13.87
N GLN A 144 -31.81 21.60 13.14
CA GLN A 144 -32.04 21.17 11.76
C GLN A 144 -30.89 21.56 10.83
N ARG A 145 -30.36 22.78 10.96
CA ARG A 145 -29.19 23.24 10.19
C ARG A 145 -27.93 22.46 10.50
N ILE A 146 -27.62 22.23 11.79
CA ILE A 146 -26.45 21.45 12.23
C ILE A 146 -26.54 20.02 11.72
N ALA A 147 -27.73 19.41 11.80
CA ALA A 147 -27.99 18.05 11.33
C ALA A 147 -28.11 17.92 9.80
N ARG A 148 -28.03 19.04 9.05
CA ARG A 148 -28.28 19.11 7.60
C ARG A 148 -29.61 18.46 7.21
N LEU A 149 -30.64 18.67 8.02
CA LEU A 149 -31.99 18.13 7.84
C LEU A 149 -32.94 19.20 7.30
N GLY A 150 -33.48 18.97 6.11
CA GLY A 150 -34.63 19.67 5.57
C GLY A 150 -35.91 18.95 5.99
N SER A 151 -36.99 19.69 6.22
CA SER A 151 -38.30 19.11 6.52
C SER A 151 -39.33 19.64 5.53
N TRP A 152 -40.36 18.86 5.28
CA TRP A 152 -41.47 19.25 4.43
C TRP A 152 -42.78 18.62 4.90
N GLU A 153 -43.87 19.28 4.54
CA GLU A 153 -45.24 18.87 4.80
C GLU A 153 -46.03 18.99 3.51
N TRP A 154 -46.75 17.95 3.12
CA TRP A 154 -47.54 17.89 1.89
C TRP A 154 -49.01 17.66 2.20
N PHE A 155 -49.79 18.69 1.91
CA PHE A 155 -51.25 18.67 1.98
C PHE A 155 -51.75 18.08 0.66
N VAL A 156 -51.97 16.75 0.63
CA VAL A 156 -52.15 15.98 -0.61
C VAL A 156 -53.40 16.41 -1.38
N THR A 157 -54.48 16.76 -0.68
CA THR A 157 -55.75 17.20 -1.28
C THR A 157 -55.64 18.55 -2.00
N GLU A 158 -54.82 19.47 -1.47
CA GLU A 158 -54.57 20.81 -2.01
C GLU A 158 -53.38 20.85 -2.99
N ASP A 159 -52.61 19.77 -3.07
CA ASP A 159 -51.27 19.70 -3.66
C ASP A 159 -50.33 20.84 -3.22
N ARG A 160 -50.49 21.27 -1.96
CA ARG A 160 -49.71 22.35 -1.36
C ARG A 160 -48.58 21.75 -0.53
N VAL A 161 -47.36 22.21 -0.74
CA VAL A 161 -46.18 21.76 0.02
C VAL A 161 -45.59 22.90 0.82
N GLN A 162 -45.39 22.68 2.12
CA GLN A 162 -44.56 23.53 2.95
C GLN A 162 -43.19 22.89 3.12
N ARG A 163 -42.12 23.68 3.03
CA ARG A 163 -40.74 23.19 3.12
C ARG A 163 -39.94 24.13 4.00
N SER A 164 -39.05 23.58 4.82
CA SER A 164 -38.14 24.40 5.62
C SER A 164 -37.08 25.06 4.74
N ALA A 165 -36.52 26.17 5.21
CA ALA A 165 -35.42 26.84 4.50
C ALA A 165 -34.21 25.92 4.25
N GLN A 166 -33.98 24.95 5.16
CA GLN A 166 -32.90 23.98 5.01
C GLN A 166 -33.18 22.97 3.89
N TYR A 167 -34.44 22.61 3.63
CA TYR A 167 -34.80 21.75 2.51
C TYR A 167 -34.31 22.33 1.20
N TYR A 168 -34.64 23.59 0.88
CA TYR A 168 -34.20 24.22 -0.37
C TYR A 168 -32.66 24.26 -0.52
N ARG A 169 -31.93 24.49 0.57
CA ARG A 169 -30.45 24.46 0.57
C ARG A 169 -29.88 23.08 0.22
N LEU A 170 -30.54 21.98 0.62
CA LEU A 170 -30.09 20.62 0.29
C LEU A 170 -30.16 20.34 -1.22
N PHE A 171 -31.02 21.06 -1.94
CA PHE A 171 -31.12 21.00 -3.39
C PHE A 171 -30.36 22.13 -4.10
N GLY A 172 -29.69 23.02 -3.37
CA GLY A 172 -28.96 24.16 -3.92
C GLY A 172 -29.87 25.25 -4.52
N GLN A 173 -31.13 25.31 -4.12
CA GLN A 173 -32.17 26.17 -4.71
C GLN A 173 -32.69 27.22 -3.71
N GLN A 174 -33.41 28.21 -4.23
CA GLN A 174 -34.22 29.14 -3.43
C GLN A 174 -35.70 28.75 -3.50
N PRO A 175 -36.55 29.15 -2.53
CA PRO A 175 -37.97 28.82 -2.53
C PRO A 175 -38.68 29.17 -3.83
N GLU A 176 -38.34 30.32 -4.43
CA GLU A 176 -38.98 30.85 -5.63
C GLU A 176 -38.62 30.07 -6.90
N SER A 177 -37.47 29.36 -6.91
CA SER A 177 -36.97 28.62 -8.07
C SER A 177 -37.27 27.11 -8.01
N PHE A 178 -37.76 26.60 -6.88
CA PHE A 178 -37.91 25.16 -6.66
C PHE A 178 -39.17 24.57 -7.30
N GLY A 179 -40.29 25.31 -7.26
CA GLY A 179 -41.62 24.87 -7.68
C GLY A 179 -42.57 24.59 -6.51
N GLU A 180 -43.85 24.94 -6.68
CA GLU A 180 -44.85 24.98 -5.59
C GLU A 180 -45.45 23.59 -5.26
N ARG A 181 -45.49 22.68 -6.24
CA ARG A 181 -46.07 21.33 -6.10
C ARG A 181 -45.08 20.31 -5.57
N MET A 182 -45.57 19.14 -5.17
CA MET A 182 -44.70 18.05 -4.72
C MET A 182 -43.85 17.48 -5.86
N GLU A 183 -44.43 17.30 -7.04
CA GLU A 183 -43.75 16.71 -8.20
C GLU A 183 -42.52 17.51 -8.67
N ALA A 184 -42.42 18.80 -8.31
CA ALA A 184 -41.29 19.66 -8.67
C ALA A 184 -39.94 19.13 -8.15
N VAL A 185 -39.93 18.28 -7.12
CA VAL A 185 -38.71 17.61 -6.64
C VAL A 185 -38.03 16.79 -7.75
N LEU A 186 -38.80 16.20 -8.68
CA LEU A 186 -38.28 15.34 -9.75
C LEU A 186 -37.35 16.09 -10.72
N ASP A 187 -37.52 17.40 -10.88
CA ASP A 187 -36.68 18.21 -11.74
C ASP A 187 -35.25 18.31 -11.21
N HIS A 188 -35.09 18.23 -9.89
CA HIS A 188 -33.81 18.30 -9.18
C HIS A 188 -33.19 16.92 -8.93
N VAL A 189 -33.89 15.82 -9.29
CA VAL A 189 -33.40 14.44 -9.12
C VAL A 189 -32.54 14.01 -10.32
N TYR A 190 -31.44 13.32 -10.05
CA TYR A 190 -30.56 12.72 -11.04
C TYR A 190 -31.33 11.74 -11.95
N LYS A 191 -31.20 11.89 -13.28
CA LYS A 191 -32.10 11.26 -14.26
C LYS A 191 -32.37 9.76 -14.04
N PRO A 192 -31.36 8.89 -13.79
CA PRO A 192 -31.56 7.47 -13.50
C PRO A 192 -32.41 7.17 -12.27
N ASP A 193 -32.45 8.06 -11.27
CA ASP A 193 -33.14 7.83 -10.00
C ASP A 193 -34.60 8.32 -10.03
N ARG A 194 -34.99 9.11 -11.04
CA ARG A 194 -36.34 9.71 -11.18
C ARG A 194 -37.49 8.70 -11.17
N PRO A 195 -37.44 7.55 -11.86
CA PRO A 195 -38.55 6.59 -11.87
C PRO A 195 -38.87 6.05 -10.47
N MET A 196 -37.83 5.85 -9.65
CA MET A 196 -37.94 5.36 -8.28
C MET A 196 -38.59 6.41 -7.37
N VAL A 197 -38.13 7.66 -7.43
CA VAL A 197 -38.73 8.77 -6.65
C VAL A 197 -40.19 9.00 -7.07
N GLN A 198 -40.49 8.96 -8.38
CA GLN A 198 -41.86 9.13 -8.87
C GLN A 198 -42.81 8.03 -8.38
N ALA A 199 -42.34 6.78 -8.30
CA ALA A 199 -43.13 5.68 -7.74
C ALA A 199 -43.44 5.90 -6.25
N ALA A 200 -42.46 6.41 -5.49
CA ALA A 200 -42.63 6.73 -4.08
C ALA A 200 -43.65 7.86 -3.87
N LEU A 201 -43.57 8.95 -4.64
CA LEU A 201 -44.54 10.06 -4.58
C LEU A 201 -45.97 9.60 -4.89
N LYS A 202 -46.15 8.68 -5.85
CA LYS A 202 -47.47 8.09 -6.16
C LYS A 202 -48.01 7.21 -5.04
N GLY A 203 -47.14 6.51 -4.31
CA GLY A 203 -47.52 5.76 -3.11
C GLY A 203 -47.89 6.70 -1.95
N ALA A 204 -47.09 7.73 -1.75
CA ALA A 204 -47.29 8.80 -0.79
C ALA A 204 -48.63 9.53 -0.97
N ALA A 205 -49.03 9.82 -2.22
CA ALA A 205 -50.34 10.38 -2.53
C ALA A 205 -51.53 9.51 -2.06
N LYS A 206 -51.29 8.23 -1.76
CA LYS A 206 -52.28 7.28 -1.22
C LYS A 206 -52.13 7.03 0.28
N GLY A 207 -51.28 7.82 0.96
CA GLY A 207 -51.02 7.71 2.40
C GLY A 207 -49.99 6.66 2.78
N LEU A 208 -49.14 6.22 1.86
CA LEU A 208 -48.04 5.30 2.17
C LEU A 208 -46.76 6.08 2.50
N GLY A 209 -46.18 5.80 3.67
CA GLY A 209 -44.84 6.27 3.99
C GLY A 209 -43.76 5.61 3.14
N TYR A 210 -42.59 6.24 3.04
CA TYR A 210 -41.43 5.69 2.34
C TYR A 210 -40.12 6.15 2.97
N GLN A 211 -39.07 5.37 2.75
CA GLN A 211 -37.69 5.78 2.99
C GLN A 211 -36.86 5.46 1.77
N LEU A 212 -36.11 6.44 1.27
CA LEU A 212 -35.43 6.33 -0.01
C LEU A 212 -34.12 7.12 -0.02
N THR A 213 -33.09 6.49 -0.59
CA THR A 213 -31.83 7.13 -0.91
C THR A 213 -31.77 7.42 -2.40
N TYR A 214 -31.59 8.67 -2.78
CA TYR A 214 -31.48 9.06 -4.20
C TYR A 214 -30.52 10.23 -4.39
N ARG A 215 -30.14 10.49 -5.64
CA ARG A 215 -29.22 11.57 -5.99
C ARG A 215 -29.97 12.80 -6.49
N VAL A 216 -29.54 13.97 -6.02
CA VAL A 216 -30.01 15.28 -6.47
C VAL A 216 -28.88 16.00 -7.21
N VAL A 217 -29.25 16.83 -8.18
CA VAL A 217 -28.32 17.61 -8.99
C VAL A 217 -28.45 19.06 -8.59
N TRP A 218 -27.35 19.66 -8.14
CA TRP A 218 -27.27 21.07 -7.83
C TRP A 218 -27.14 21.93 -9.10
N PRO A 219 -27.44 23.23 -9.04
CA PRO A 219 -27.32 24.13 -10.20
C PRO A 219 -25.92 24.20 -10.82
N ASP A 220 -24.87 23.93 -10.03
CA ASP A 220 -23.48 23.86 -10.51
C ASP A 220 -23.14 22.53 -11.20
N GLY A 221 -24.10 21.61 -11.31
CA GLY A 221 -23.94 20.27 -11.88
C GLY A 221 -23.38 19.23 -10.91
N SER A 222 -23.05 19.61 -9.67
CA SER A 222 -22.61 18.66 -8.65
C SER A 222 -23.76 17.75 -8.22
N VAL A 223 -23.41 16.51 -7.84
CA VAL A 223 -24.39 15.49 -7.43
C VAL A 223 -24.25 15.25 -5.93
N ARG A 224 -25.38 15.34 -5.21
CA ARG A 224 -25.47 15.02 -3.78
C ARG A 224 -26.34 13.79 -3.59
N THR A 225 -26.03 12.98 -2.58
CA THR A 225 -26.85 11.83 -2.19
C THR A 225 -27.67 12.21 -0.97
N VAL A 226 -28.99 12.09 -1.08
CA VAL A 226 -29.92 12.41 0.01
C VAL A 226 -30.68 11.17 0.47
N LEU A 227 -30.96 11.12 1.77
CA LEU A 227 -31.91 10.19 2.37
C LEU A 227 -33.19 10.96 2.67
N GLU A 228 -34.30 10.54 2.07
CA GLU A 228 -35.62 11.08 2.35
C GLU A 228 -36.47 10.04 3.07
N THR A 229 -37.12 10.46 4.14
CA THR A 229 -38.11 9.66 4.88
C THR A 229 -39.41 10.44 4.93
N ALA A 230 -40.53 9.80 4.64
CA ALA A 230 -41.86 10.38 4.64
C ALA A 230 -42.85 9.45 5.34
N GLU A 231 -43.72 10.02 6.17
CA GLU A 231 -44.74 9.30 6.92
C GLU A 231 -46.06 10.09 6.93
N PRO A 232 -47.23 9.41 7.00
CA PRO A 232 -48.51 10.09 7.17
C PRO A 232 -48.63 10.69 8.58
N ALA A 233 -49.08 11.93 8.67
CA ALA A 233 -49.32 12.60 9.94
C ALA A 233 -50.55 12.01 10.65
N GLU A 234 -50.48 11.82 11.97
CA GLU A 234 -51.59 11.32 12.78
C GLU A 234 -52.60 12.43 13.11
N GLY A 235 -53.90 12.20 12.87
CA GLY A 235 -54.99 12.96 13.49
C GLY A 235 -55.66 14.07 12.68
N GLY A 236 -55.46 14.15 11.35
CA GLY A 236 -56.14 15.10 10.46
C GLY A 236 -57.39 14.53 9.74
N VAL A 237 -58.32 15.40 9.34
CA VAL A 237 -59.47 15.04 8.47
C VAL A 237 -59.04 14.89 7.00
N ASP A 238 -57.93 15.55 6.62
CA ASP A 238 -57.33 15.51 5.28
C ASP A 238 -55.97 14.77 5.30
N LEU A 239 -55.60 14.19 4.16
CA LEU A 239 -54.34 13.45 4.02
C LEU A 239 -53.13 14.40 4.01
N LEU A 240 -52.36 14.37 5.10
CA LEU A 240 -51.11 15.10 5.29
C LEU A 240 -49.94 14.12 5.37
N LEU A 241 -48.91 14.33 4.56
CA LEU A 241 -47.62 13.67 4.72
C LEU A 241 -46.58 14.63 5.26
N GLU A 242 -45.75 14.13 6.16
CA GLU A 242 -44.59 14.86 6.68
C GLU A 242 -43.33 14.07 6.34
N GLY A 243 -42.25 14.79 6.03
CA GLY A 243 -41.00 14.16 5.67
C GLY A 243 -39.77 14.97 6.02
N SER A 244 -38.65 14.28 6.03
CA SER A 244 -37.32 14.85 6.22
C SER A 244 -36.36 14.39 5.14
N VAL A 245 -35.45 15.28 4.76
CA VAL A 245 -34.38 15.02 3.80
C VAL A 245 -33.05 15.32 4.48
N GLN A 246 -32.10 14.39 4.39
CA GLN A 246 -30.75 14.54 4.91
C GLN A 246 -29.71 14.38 3.80
N ASP A 247 -28.72 15.26 3.75
CA ASP A 247 -27.54 15.05 2.90
C ASP A 247 -26.63 13.99 3.55
N ILE A 248 -26.51 12.83 2.90
CA ILE A 248 -25.66 11.71 3.31
C ILE A 248 -24.48 11.50 2.36
N THR A 249 -24.16 12.48 1.49
CA THR A 249 -23.09 12.38 0.48
C THR A 249 -21.76 11.99 1.12
N GLU A 250 -21.34 12.72 2.16
CA GLU A 250 -20.08 12.50 2.87
C GLU A 250 -20.02 11.13 3.54
N GLN A 251 -21.15 10.65 4.07
CA GLN A 251 -21.25 9.32 4.67
C GLN A 251 -21.11 8.22 3.62
N VAL A 252 -21.81 8.34 2.50
CA VAL A 252 -21.76 7.37 1.39
C VAL A 252 -20.37 7.35 0.75
N ASP A 253 -19.74 8.51 0.55
CA ASP A 253 -18.39 8.62 0.00
C ASP A 253 -17.34 8.05 0.95
N THR A 254 -17.46 8.34 2.25
CA THR A 254 -16.57 7.77 3.28
C THR A 254 -16.71 6.25 3.33
N GLN A 255 -17.94 5.73 3.33
CA GLN A 255 -18.19 4.29 3.34
C GLN A 255 -17.64 3.61 2.06
N ARG A 256 -17.82 4.24 0.89
CA ARG A 256 -17.23 3.77 -0.36
C ARG A 256 -15.71 3.76 -0.27
N ARG A 257 -15.09 4.79 0.31
CA ARG A 257 -13.64 4.90 0.45
C ARG A 257 -13.08 3.87 1.42
N ILE A 258 -13.73 3.65 2.56
CA ILE A 258 -13.40 2.59 3.51
C ILE A 258 -13.45 1.23 2.80
N ARG A 259 -14.52 0.95 2.05
CA ARG A 259 -14.64 -0.31 1.30
C ARG A 259 -13.55 -0.46 0.22
N GLN A 260 -13.19 0.63 -0.47
CA GLN A 260 -12.08 0.62 -1.42
C GLN A 260 -10.73 0.32 -0.75
N LEU A 261 -10.44 0.96 0.39
CA LEU A 261 -9.18 0.74 1.11
C LEU A 261 -9.09 -0.64 1.77
N ALA A 262 -10.23 -1.17 2.23
CA ALA A 262 -10.29 -2.48 2.86
C ALA A 262 -10.04 -3.62 1.86
N TYR A 263 -10.48 -3.47 0.60
CA TYR A 263 -10.54 -4.59 -0.35
C TYR A 263 -9.76 -4.41 -1.65
N PHE A 264 -9.28 -3.21 -1.98
CA PHE A 264 -8.61 -2.94 -3.25
C PHE A 264 -7.24 -2.28 -3.04
N ASP A 265 -6.30 -2.63 -3.93
CA ASP A 265 -4.99 -1.99 -4.03
C ASP A 265 -5.13 -0.59 -4.66
N PRO A 266 -4.68 0.48 -3.99
CA PRO A 266 -4.88 1.84 -4.46
C PRO A 266 -4.12 2.19 -5.74
N LEU A 267 -3.03 1.48 -6.05
CA LEU A 267 -2.23 1.73 -7.25
C LEU A 267 -2.88 1.12 -8.49
N THR A 268 -3.21 -0.16 -8.45
CA THR A 268 -3.70 -0.93 -9.61
C THR A 268 -5.21 -0.99 -9.71
N GLY A 269 -5.93 -0.72 -8.61
CA GLY A 269 -7.37 -0.86 -8.50
C GLY A 269 -7.87 -2.31 -8.56
N LEU A 270 -6.96 -3.29 -8.54
CA LEU A 270 -7.27 -4.71 -8.34
C LEU A 270 -7.64 -4.97 -6.87
N PRO A 271 -8.34 -6.08 -6.57
CA PRO A 271 -8.43 -6.57 -5.21
C PRO A 271 -7.07 -6.67 -4.52
N ASN A 272 -7.04 -6.42 -3.22
CA ASN A 272 -5.83 -6.55 -2.41
C ASN A 272 -5.67 -7.98 -1.87
N ARG A 273 -4.57 -8.19 -1.13
CA ARG A 273 -4.25 -9.48 -0.49
C ARG A 273 -5.36 -10.00 0.43
N GLU A 274 -6.01 -9.12 1.19
CA GLU A 274 -7.04 -9.53 2.15
C GLU A 274 -8.29 -10.05 1.43
N PHE A 275 -8.78 -9.30 0.43
CA PHE A 275 -9.92 -9.73 -0.39
C PHE A 275 -9.63 -11.04 -1.14
N PHE A 276 -8.39 -11.21 -1.62
CA PHE A 276 -7.96 -12.45 -2.26
C PHE A 276 -8.05 -13.63 -1.30
N ARG A 277 -7.57 -13.47 -0.07
CA ARG A 277 -7.62 -14.50 0.98
C ARG A 277 -9.06 -14.89 1.33
N GLU A 278 -9.95 -13.91 1.52
CA GLU A 278 -11.38 -14.16 1.77
C GLU A 278 -12.05 -14.88 0.59
N SER A 279 -11.73 -14.47 -0.64
CA SER A 279 -12.19 -15.13 -1.86
C SER A 279 -11.71 -16.57 -1.96
N LEU A 280 -10.45 -16.84 -1.59
CA LEU A 280 -9.86 -18.17 -1.60
C LEU A 280 -10.47 -19.07 -0.54
N LEU A 281 -10.63 -18.58 0.70
CA LEU A 281 -11.33 -19.30 1.78
C LEU A 281 -12.74 -19.71 1.36
N SER A 282 -13.48 -18.78 0.74
CA SER A 282 -14.82 -19.04 0.22
C SER A 282 -14.83 -20.09 -0.90
N ALA A 283 -13.86 -20.03 -1.81
CA ALA A 283 -13.73 -20.99 -2.91
C ALA A 283 -13.36 -22.40 -2.42
N VAL A 284 -12.40 -22.52 -1.50
CA VAL A 284 -11.99 -23.80 -0.87
C VAL A 284 -13.17 -24.42 -0.13
N ALA A 285 -13.91 -23.63 0.66
CA ALA A 285 -15.09 -24.11 1.37
C ALA A 285 -16.20 -24.59 0.42
N ARG A 286 -16.34 -23.97 -0.75
CA ARG A 286 -17.28 -24.43 -1.79
C ARG A 286 -16.80 -25.73 -2.46
N CYS A 287 -15.50 -25.85 -2.76
CA CYS A 287 -14.91 -27.05 -3.34
C CYS A 287 -15.14 -28.28 -2.43
N LEU A 288 -14.92 -28.13 -1.12
CA LEU A 288 -15.18 -29.19 -0.13
C LEU A 288 -16.64 -29.62 -0.06
N ARG A 289 -17.60 -28.70 -0.28
CA ARG A 289 -19.04 -29.00 -0.23
C ARG A 289 -19.55 -29.65 -1.51
N ASN A 290 -19.00 -29.25 -2.66
CA ASN A 290 -19.56 -29.58 -3.99
C ASN A 290 -18.72 -30.60 -4.76
N ASP A 291 -17.66 -31.15 -4.16
CA ASP A 291 -16.66 -32.00 -4.84
C ASP A 291 -16.12 -31.34 -6.13
N SER A 292 -15.94 -30.02 -6.07
CA SER A 292 -15.40 -29.23 -7.18
C SER A 292 -13.94 -28.87 -6.93
N ARG A 293 -13.26 -28.39 -7.98
CA ARG A 293 -11.84 -28.04 -7.94
C ARG A 293 -11.65 -26.54 -8.08
N CYS A 294 -10.59 -26.03 -7.49
CA CYS A 294 -10.10 -24.68 -7.76
C CYS A 294 -8.58 -24.68 -7.92
N ALA A 295 -8.07 -23.67 -8.64
CA ALA A 295 -6.65 -23.46 -8.79
C ALA A 295 -6.26 -22.08 -8.27
N VAL A 296 -5.08 -22.01 -7.65
CA VAL A 296 -4.42 -20.77 -7.24
C VAL A 296 -3.15 -20.61 -8.06
N MET A 297 -2.91 -19.41 -8.56
CA MET A 297 -1.67 -19.04 -9.21
C MET A 297 -1.05 -17.82 -8.51
N VAL A 298 0.26 -17.80 -8.42
CA VAL A 298 1.03 -16.61 -8.04
C VAL A 298 1.91 -16.24 -9.20
N LEU A 299 1.69 -15.04 -9.74
CA LEU A 299 2.43 -14.46 -10.84
C LEU A 299 3.38 -13.39 -10.31
N ASP A 300 4.61 -13.36 -10.80
CA ASP A 300 5.64 -12.38 -10.44
C ASP A 300 6.32 -11.82 -11.69
N ILE A 301 6.58 -10.51 -11.68
CA ILE A 301 7.23 -9.82 -12.80
C ILE A 301 8.75 -9.92 -12.63
N ASP A 302 9.41 -10.49 -13.64
CA ASP A 302 10.85 -10.72 -13.59
C ASP A 302 11.65 -9.42 -13.48
N ARG A 303 12.54 -9.37 -12.47
CA ARG A 303 13.51 -8.28 -12.27
C ARG A 303 12.87 -6.90 -12.21
N PHE A 304 11.65 -6.78 -11.69
CA PHE A 304 10.95 -5.50 -11.57
C PHE A 304 11.75 -4.44 -10.80
N ALA A 305 12.51 -4.84 -9.77
CA ALA A 305 13.43 -3.94 -9.05
C ALA A 305 14.38 -3.18 -9.99
N ARG A 306 14.92 -3.82 -11.04
CA ARG A 306 15.81 -3.14 -12.01
C ARG A 306 15.09 -2.06 -12.82
N ILE A 307 13.78 -2.20 -13.02
CA ILE A 307 12.96 -1.19 -13.69
C ILE A 307 12.88 0.04 -12.81
N ASN A 308 12.61 -0.14 -11.52
CA ASN A 308 12.63 0.96 -10.55
C ASN A 308 14.00 1.63 -10.48
N ASP A 309 15.07 0.85 -10.44
CA ASP A 309 16.45 1.38 -10.39
C ASP A 309 16.82 2.15 -11.66
N SER A 310 16.39 1.68 -12.84
CA SER A 310 16.77 2.27 -14.13
C SER A 310 15.88 3.43 -14.54
N LEU A 311 14.59 3.38 -14.22
CA LEU A 311 13.56 4.28 -14.74
C LEU A 311 12.90 5.15 -13.67
N GLY A 312 13.16 4.86 -12.40
CA GLY A 312 12.54 5.51 -11.26
C GLY A 312 11.22 4.86 -10.84
N PRO A 313 10.84 5.00 -9.55
CA PRO A 313 9.65 4.36 -8.98
C PRO A 313 8.34 4.80 -9.65
N GLU A 314 8.22 6.07 -10.07
CA GLU A 314 7.01 6.57 -10.73
C GLU A 314 6.71 5.84 -12.05
N ARG A 315 7.75 5.45 -12.81
CA ARG A 315 7.58 4.68 -14.04
C ARG A 315 7.28 3.21 -13.76
N GLY A 316 7.84 2.65 -12.69
CA GLY A 316 7.45 1.33 -12.19
C GLY A 316 5.98 1.27 -11.80
N ASP A 317 5.48 2.29 -11.13
CA ASP A 317 4.06 2.42 -10.76
C ASP A 317 3.14 2.46 -11.99
N GLN A 318 3.53 3.20 -13.04
CA GLN A 318 2.78 3.21 -14.32
C GLN A 318 2.77 1.83 -14.99
N VAL A 319 3.89 1.10 -14.95
CA VAL A 319 3.97 -0.27 -15.46
C VAL A 319 2.99 -1.17 -14.72
N LEU A 320 2.97 -1.11 -13.38
CA LEU A 320 2.06 -1.90 -12.56
C LEU A 320 0.59 -1.54 -12.81
N GLN A 321 0.28 -0.27 -13.03
CA GLN A 321 -1.06 0.19 -13.40
C GLN A 321 -1.53 -0.42 -14.73
N VAL A 322 -0.68 -0.43 -15.75
CA VAL A 322 -0.99 -1.04 -17.06
C VAL A 322 -1.21 -2.54 -16.91
N ILE A 323 -0.34 -3.24 -16.18
CA ILE A 323 -0.47 -4.68 -15.93
C ILE A 323 -1.75 -4.98 -15.16
N GLY A 324 -2.02 -4.22 -14.09
CA GLY A 324 -3.24 -4.38 -13.30
C GLY A 324 -4.50 -4.19 -14.13
N HIS A 325 -4.50 -3.20 -15.04
CA HIS A 325 -5.60 -2.98 -15.97
C HIS A 325 -5.80 -4.16 -16.93
N ARG A 326 -4.73 -4.66 -17.56
CA ARG A 326 -4.82 -5.80 -18.49
C ARG A 326 -5.25 -7.10 -17.83
N LEU A 327 -4.74 -7.37 -16.62
CA LEU A 327 -5.16 -8.52 -15.83
C LEU A 327 -6.64 -8.39 -15.42
N ARG A 328 -7.12 -7.17 -15.14
CA ARG A 328 -8.54 -6.91 -14.88
C ARG A 328 -9.41 -7.20 -16.09
N GLU A 329 -9.00 -6.77 -17.29
CA GLU A 329 -9.73 -7.09 -18.53
C GLU A 329 -9.84 -8.60 -18.76
N SER A 330 -8.83 -9.36 -18.34
CA SER A 330 -8.81 -10.82 -18.44
C SER A 330 -9.84 -11.51 -17.52
N MET A 331 -10.37 -10.80 -16.50
CA MET A 331 -11.46 -11.29 -15.66
C MET A 331 -12.84 -11.24 -16.34
N GLY A 332 -12.96 -10.57 -17.50
CA GLY A 332 -14.22 -10.46 -18.26
C GLY A 332 -15.29 -9.55 -17.64
N ASP A 333 -15.01 -8.96 -16.47
CA ASP A 333 -15.96 -8.14 -15.72
C ASP A 333 -15.62 -6.64 -15.83
N ARG A 334 -16.54 -5.85 -16.39
CA ARG A 334 -16.38 -4.41 -16.59
C ARG A 334 -16.78 -3.58 -15.35
N THR A 335 -16.98 -4.18 -14.18
CA THR A 335 -17.50 -3.44 -13.01
C THR A 335 -16.86 -3.82 -11.68
N PRO A 336 -16.35 -2.86 -10.87
CA PRO A 336 -16.21 -3.03 -9.43
C PRO A 336 -17.59 -2.83 -8.79
N ALA A 337 -18.48 -3.80 -8.99
CA ALA A 337 -19.72 -3.90 -8.25
C ALA A 337 -19.97 -5.39 -8.03
N GLU A 338 -19.68 -5.88 -6.82
CA GLU A 338 -20.54 -6.96 -6.33
C GLU A 338 -21.98 -6.44 -6.45
N PRO A 339 -22.85 -7.10 -7.21
CA PRO A 339 -24.25 -6.76 -7.14
C PRO A 339 -24.70 -7.12 -5.72
N ALA A 340 -25.31 -6.15 -5.04
CA ALA A 340 -26.33 -6.47 -4.06
C ALA A 340 -27.42 -7.26 -4.81
N GLY A 341 -27.25 -8.57 -4.92
CA GLY A 341 -28.13 -9.45 -5.70
C GLY A 341 -27.36 -10.40 -6.62
N GLY A 342 -26.94 -11.55 -6.08
CA GLY A 342 -27.06 -12.87 -6.72
C GLY A 342 -26.51 -13.10 -8.14
N GLY A 343 -25.69 -12.22 -8.71
CA GLY A 343 -24.99 -12.47 -9.97
C GLY A 343 -23.89 -13.53 -9.79
N GLY A 344 -23.80 -14.48 -10.71
CA GLY A 344 -22.77 -15.53 -10.68
C GLY A 344 -21.37 -14.94 -10.58
N LEU A 345 -20.59 -15.40 -9.59
CA LEU A 345 -19.21 -14.97 -9.37
C LEU A 345 -18.36 -15.29 -10.61
N PRO A 346 -17.50 -14.37 -11.09
CA PRO A 346 -16.61 -14.65 -12.22
C PRO A 346 -15.68 -15.83 -11.93
N ARG A 347 -15.44 -16.65 -12.96
CA ARG A 347 -14.63 -17.88 -12.87
C ARG A 347 -13.16 -17.57 -12.52
N LEU A 348 -12.63 -16.44 -12.97
CA LEU A 348 -11.25 -15.99 -12.75
C LEU A 348 -11.25 -14.69 -11.94
N LYS A 349 -10.50 -14.67 -10.83
CA LYS A 349 -10.28 -13.49 -9.99
C LYS A 349 -8.78 -13.20 -9.93
N VAL A 350 -8.40 -11.95 -10.10
CA VAL A 350 -7.01 -11.46 -9.94
C VAL A 350 -6.95 -10.48 -8.79
N ALA A 351 -5.87 -10.54 -8.02
CA ALA A 351 -5.54 -9.59 -6.96
C ALA A 351 -4.05 -9.22 -7.01
N ARG A 352 -3.69 -8.08 -6.42
CA ARG A 352 -2.28 -7.75 -6.16
C ARG A 352 -1.94 -8.14 -4.73
N LEU A 353 -0.95 -9.02 -4.56
CA LEU A 353 -0.58 -9.59 -3.25
C LEU A 353 0.50 -8.77 -2.56
N ALA A 354 1.50 -8.34 -3.32
CA ALA A 354 2.64 -7.53 -2.88
C ALA A 354 3.28 -6.87 -4.10
N ALA A 355 4.12 -5.84 -3.89
CA ALA A 355 4.99 -5.19 -4.89
C ALA A 355 4.67 -5.49 -6.37
N ASP A 356 5.29 -6.53 -6.92
CA ASP A 356 5.21 -7.03 -8.30
C ASP A 356 4.54 -8.42 -8.42
N GLU A 357 3.89 -8.88 -7.34
CA GLU A 357 3.23 -10.17 -7.22
C GLU A 357 1.70 -10.06 -7.35
N PHE A 358 1.12 -10.91 -8.20
CA PHE A 358 -0.30 -11.00 -8.48
C PHE A 358 -0.83 -12.40 -8.14
N GLY A 359 -1.93 -12.46 -7.41
CA GLY A 359 -2.63 -13.70 -7.07
C GLY A 359 -3.79 -13.92 -8.03
N VAL A 360 -3.93 -15.14 -8.54
CA VAL A 360 -5.05 -15.51 -9.40
C VAL A 360 -5.76 -16.72 -8.81
N LEU A 361 -7.08 -16.62 -8.71
CA LEU A 361 -7.96 -17.69 -8.28
C LEU A 361 -8.85 -18.08 -9.44
N VAL A 362 -8.80 -19.35 -9.83
CA VAL A 362 -9.68 -19.93 -10.84
C VAL A 362 -10.63 -20.91 -10.14
N SER A 363 -11.92 -20.59 -10.18
CA SER A 363 -12.99 -21.42 -9.64
C SER A 363 -13.45 -22.46 -10.65
N ASP A 364 -13.92 -23.61 -10.17
CA ASP A 364 -14.56 -24.65 -10.98
C ASP A 364 -13.68 -25.04 -12.18
N VAL A 365 -12.45 -25.46 -11.87
CA VAL A 365 -11.43 -25.85 -12.85
C VAL A 365 -11.59 -27.30 -13.28
N GLY A 366 -11.31 -27.57 -14.56
CA GLY A 366 -11.22 -28.92 -15.10
C GLY A 366 -9.84 -29.55 -14.91
N PRO A 367 -9.28 -30.22 -15.94
CA PRO A 367 -7.97 -30.85 -15.86
C PRO A 367 -6.84 -29.81 -15.73
N VAL A 368 -5.68 -30.27 -15.25
CA VAL A 368 -4.46 -29.46 -15.05
C VAL A 368 -4.10 -28.65 -16.31
N ASP A 369 -4.25 -29.24 -17.50
CA ASP A 369 -3.91 -28.58 -18.77
C ASP A 369 -4.69 -27.29 -19.00
N GLU A 370 -5.98 -27.24 -18.61
CA GLU A 370 -6.80 -26.02 -18.72
C GLU A 370 -6.26 -24.90 -17.81
N VAL A 371 -5.80 -25.27 -16.61
CA VAL A 371 -5.21 -24.33 -15.65
C VAL A 371 -3.88 -23.79 -16.17
N ILE A 372 -3.05 -24.65 -16.78
CA ILE A 372 -1.79 -24.26 -17.38
C ILE A 372 -2.01 -23.34 -18.60
N GLU A 373 -3.01 -23.62 -19.45
CA GLU A 373 -3.39 -22.72 -20.55
C GLU A 373 -3.80 -21.33 -20.04
N VAL A 374 -4.53 -21.25 -18.93
CA VAL A 374 -4.86 -19.97 -18.29
C VAL A 374 -3.59 -19.25 -17.81
N ALA A 375 -2.64 -19.96 -17.21
CA ALA A 375 -1.36 -19.37 -16.79
C ALA A 375 -0.58 -18.77 -17.97
N TYR A 376 -0.46 -19.50 -19.09
CA TYR A 376 0.22 -18.98 -20.28
C TYR A 376 -0.49 -17.77 -20.91
N ARG A 377 -1.82 -17.78 -20.93
CA ARG A 377 -2.60 -16.62 -21.40
C ARG A 377 -2.32 -15.37 -20.56
N LEU A 378 -2.22 -15.52 -19.24
CA LEU A 378 -1.89 -14.42 -18.34
C LEU A 378 -0.45 -13.93 -18.53
N LEU A 379 0.50 -14.84 -18.81
CA LEU A 379 1.85 -14.46 -19.18
C LEU A 379 1.90 -13.63 -20.46
N ASP A 380 1.12 -13.99 -21.49
CA ASP A 380 1.05 -13.22 -22.74
C ASP A 380 0.46 -11.81 -22.52
N VAL A 381 -0.52 -11.70 -21.62
CA VAL A 381 -1.10 -10.41 -21.21
C VAL A 381 -0.06 -9.50 -20.56
N VAL A 382 0.82 -10.05 -19.72
CA VAL A 382 1.92 -9.30 -19.08
C VAL A 382 3.03 -8.96 -20.09
N ARG A 383 3.32 -9.87 -21.03
CA ARG A 383 4.37 -9.70 -22.06
C ARG A 383 4.08 -8.65 -23.10
N ALA A 384 2.80 -8.35 -23.34
CA ALA A 384 2.44 -7.36 -24.35
C ALA A 384 3.20 -6.04 -24.12
N PRO A 385 3.77 -5.40 -25.16
CA PRO A 385 4.61 -4.23 -24.98
C PRO A 385 3.92 -3.11 -24.20
N ILE A 386 4.62 -2.51 -23.23
CA ILE A 386 4.13 -1.41 -22.41
C ILE A 386 4.77 -0.12 -22.90
N ARG A 387 3.95 0.83 -23.35
CA ARG A 387 4.40 2.14 -23.79
C ARG A 387 4.45 3.09 -22.59
N VAL A 388 5.66 3.51 -22.24
CA VAL A 388 5.90 4.61 -21.29
C VAL A 388 6.54 5.78 -22.05
N PRO A 389 6.45 7.03 -21.56
CA PRO A 389 7.02 8.18 -22.26
C PRO A 389 8.51 7.96 -22.61
N GLY A 390 8.82 7.90 -23.91
CA GLY A 390 10.19 7.80 -24.44
C GLY A 390 10.70 6.40 -24.79
N GLN A 391 10.00 5.31 -24.46
CA GLN A 391 10.43 3.94 -24.80
C GLN A 391 9.31 2.89 -24.69
N GLU A 392 9.53 1.74 -25.32
CA GLU A 392 8.66 0.56 -25.23
C GLU A 392 9.35 -0.52 -24.41
N ILE A 393 8.67 -1.04 -23.39
CA ILE A 393 9.21 -2.02 -22.45
C ILE A 393 8.47 -3.34 -22.61
N THR A 394 9.21 -4.43 -22.75
CA THR A 394 8.67 -5.80 -22.71
C THR A 394 9.13 -6.48 -21.42
N LEU A 395 8.19 -7.09 -20.71
CA LEU A 395 8.46 -7.73 -19.42
C LEU A 395 8.31 -9.23 -19.52
N ALA A 396 9.15 -9.94 -18.79
CA ALA A 396 8.95 -11.35 -18.51
C ALA A 396 8.26 -11.49 -17.16
N ALA A 397 7.54 -12.59 -16.98
CA ALA A 397 6.91 -12.96 -15.73
C ALA A 397 6.95 -14.47 -15.59
N ARG A 398 6.79 -14.93 -14.35
CA ARG A 398 6.72 -16.34 -13.99
C ARG A 398 5.47 -16.62 -13.18
N VAL A 399 4.97 -17.83 -13.27
CA VAL A 399 3.75 -18.27 -12.57
C VAL A 399 4.01 -19.57 -11.82
N GLY A 400 3.68 -19.59 -10.53
CA GLY A 400 3.52 -20.82 -9.75
C GLY A 400 2.06 -21.21 -9.65
N VAL A 401 1.73 -22.49 -9.84
CA VAL A 401 0.36 -23.00 -9.90
C VAL A 401 0.16 -24.08 -8.83
N ALA A 402 -0.96 -24.03 -8.11
CA ALA A 402 -1.41 -25.10 -7.24
C ALA A 402 -2.92 -25.38 -7.39
N MET A 403 -3.33 -26.63 -7.19
CA MET A 403 -4.71 -27.08 -7.37
C MET A 403 -5.24 -27.79 -6.14
N MET A 404 -6.53 -27.62 -5.90
CA MET A 404 -7.30 -28.33 -4.89
C MET A 404 -8.16 -29.41 -5.56
N PRO A 405 -8.25 -30.62 -4.99
CA PRO A 405 -7.65 -31.07 -3.72
C PRO A 405 -6.23 -31.61 -3.80
N GLU A 406 -5.64 -31.67 -4.99
CA GLU A 406 -4.40 -32.41 -5.26
C GLU A 406 -3.20 -31.94 -4.42
N HIS A 407 -3.05 -30.63 -4.21
CA HIS A 407 -1.88 -30.06 -3.54
C HIS A 407 -2.18 -29.58 -2.11
N ALA A 408 -3.41 -29.17 -1.84
CA ALA A 408 -3.85 -28.77 -0.50
C ALA A 408 -5.39 -28.67 -0.43
N THR A 409 -5.94 -28.87 0.77
CA THR A 409 -7.37 -28.70 1.08
C THR A 409 -7.67 -27.46 1.93
N GLU A 410 -6.64 -26.68 2.28
CA GLU A 410 -6.74 -25.45 3.06
C GLU A 410 -6.23 -24.26 2.23
N ALA A 411 -6.88 -23.09 2.37
CA ALA A 411 -6.58 -21.90 1.59
C ALA A 411 -5.11 -21.45 1.72
N ASP A 412 -4.61 -21.32 2.97
CA ASP A 412 -3.26 -20.84 3.22
C ASP A 412 -2.21 -21.85 2.71
N ALA A 413 -2.46 -23.16 2.88
CA ALA A 413 -1.59 -24.21 2.36
C ALA A 413 -1.56 -24.22 0.82
N LEU A 414 -2.69 -23.98 0.16
CA LEU A 414 -2.80 -23.92 -1.30
C LEU A 414 -2.07 -22.70 -1.88
N LEU A 415 -2.22 -21.53 -1.24
CA LEU A 415 -1.45 -20.34 -1.61
C LEU A 415 0.05 -20.59 -1.42
N LYS A 416 0.46 -21.24 -0.32
CA LYS A 416 1.86 -21.57 -0.06
C LYS A 416 2.45 -22.54 -1.07
N ALA A 417 1.66 -23.51 -1.53
CA ALA A 417 2.04 -24.42 -2.60
C ALA A 417 2.31 -23.65 -3.91
N ALA A 418 1.43 -22.71 -4.28
CA ALA A 418 1.62 -21.88 -5.47
C ALA A 418 2.87 -20.97 -5.37
N GLU A 419 3.12 -20.34 -4.20
CA GLU A 419 4.36 -19.58 -3.94
C GLU A 419 5.63 -20.46 -4.07
N THR A 420 5.56 -21.70 -3.58
CA THR A 420 6.68 -22.66 -3.65
C THR A 420 6.99 -23.02 -5.10
N ALA A 421 5.96 -23.25 -5.91
CA ALA A 421 6.11 -23.50 -7.34
C ALA A 421 6.66 -22.26 -8.07
N LEU A 422 6.21 -21.05 -7.74
CA LEU A 422 6.73 -19.82 -8.32
C LEU A 422 8.24 -19.66 -8.05
N ASN A 423 8.68 -19.91 -6.81
CA ASN A 423 10.09 -19.86 -6.46
C ASN A 423 10.94 -20.89 -7.22
N ARG A 424 10.38 -22.06 -7.54
CA ARG A 424 11.02 -23.05 -8.41
C ARG A 424 11.17 -22.52 -9.84
N ALA A 425 10.13 -21.88 -10.40
CA ALA A 425 10.19 -21.25 -11.71
C ALA A 425 11.23 -20.12 -11.77
N LYS A 426 11.36 -19.31 -10.71
CA LYS A 426 12.35 -18.22 -10.63
C LYS A 426 13.80 -18.70 -10.76
N ARG A 427 14.11 -19.91 -10.28
CA ARG A 427 15.47 -20.50 -10.32
C ARG A 427 15.76 -21.30 -11.58
N SER A 428 14.74 -21.85 -12.22
CA SER A 428 14.89 -22.64 -13.45
C SER A 428 15.19 -21.72 -14.63
N THR A 429 16.26 -22.00 -15.38
CA THR A 429 16.50 -21.36 -16.68
C THR A 429 15.53 -21.94 -17.71
N GLY A 430 14.52 -21.16 -18.11
CA GLY A 430 13.56 -21.53 -19.17
C GLY A 430 12.16 -21.90 -18.69
N GLU A 431 11.95 -22.15 -17.40
CA GLU A 431 10.62 -22.49 -16.85
C GLU A 431 9.85 -21.21 -16.48
N GLN A 432 8.73 -20.98 -17.15
CA GLN A 432 7.90 -19.78 -16.98
C GLN A 432 6.62 -20.06 -16.18
N VAL A 433 6.16 -21.31 -16.19
CA VAL A 433 5.04 -21.80 -15.40
C VAL A 433 5.53 -23.06 -14.70
N ALA A 434 5.38 -23.12 -13.37
CA ALA A 434 5.67 -24.30 -12.58
C ALA A 434 4.41 -24.76 -11.84
N LEU A 435 4.06 -26.03 -12.00
CA LEU A 435 3.02 -26.68 -11.20
C LEU A 435 3.65 -27.21 -9.92
N PHE A 436 3.01 -26.95 -8.79
CA PHE A 436 3.47 -27.47 -7.50
C PHE A 436 3.54 -29.01 -7.51
N SER A 437 4.59 -29.54 -6.88
CA SER A 437 4.72 -30.95 -6.53
C SER A 437 5.26 -31.08 -5.11
N GLU A 438 5.02 -32.20 -4.44
CA GLU A 438 5.52 -32.44 -3.07
C GLU A 438 7.06 -32.45 -3.03
N GLU A 439 7.73 -32.86 -4.10
CA GLU A 439 9.19 -32.77 -4.21
C GLU A 439 9.68 -31.32 -4.12
N MET A 440 8.92 -30.35 -4.65
CA MET A 440 9.27 -28.93 -4.54
C MET A 440 9.20 -28.45 -3.09
N LYS A 441 8.22 -28.91 -2.30
CA LYS A 441 8.08 -28.58 -0.89
C LYS A 441 9.25 -29.12 -0.08
N VAL A 442 9.62 -30.38 -0.32
CA VAL A 442 10.79 -31.01 0.31
C VAL A 442 12.06 -30.27 -0.08
N ALA A 443 12.26 -29.95 -1.36
CA ALA A 443 13.44 -29.20 -1.83
C ALA A 443 13.53 -27.79 -1.22
N ALA A 444 12.41 -27.08 -1.12
CA ALA A 444 12.35 -25.76 -0.49
C ALA A 444 12.73 -25.82 0.99
N PHE A 445 12.21 -26.80 1.73
CA PHE A 445 12.56 -27.02 3.13
C PHE A 445 14.04 -27.39 3.28
N LEU A 446 14.53 -28.36 2.51
CA LEU A 446 15.93 -28.80 2.55
C LEU A 446 16.89 -27.65 2.24
N ARG A 447 16.53 -26.74 1.33
CA ARG A 447 17.33 -25.57 1.00
C ARG A 447 17.34 -24.54 2.11
N PHE A 448 16.19 -24.30 2.75
CA PHE A 448 16.11 -23.41 3.92
C PHE A 448 17.01 -23.91 5.06
N THR A 449 17.01 -25.21 5.33
CA THR A 449 17.94 -25.82 6.30
C THR A 449 19.39 -25.61 5.88
N LEU A 450 19.70 -25.89 4.60
CA LEU A 450 21.05 -25.77 4.05
C LEU A 450 21.59 -24.33 4.13
N GLU A 451 20.72 -23.31 4.03
CA GLU A 451 21.11 -21.90 4.22
C GLU A 451 21.59 -21.64 5.65
N GLY A 452 20.84 -22.12 6.64
CA GLY A 452 21.22 -22.01 8.04
C GLY A 452 22.51 -22.77 8.35
N ASP A 453 22.68 -23.95 7.77
CA ASP A 453 23.89 -24.76 7.90
C ASP A 453 25.11 -24.09 7.26
N LEU A 454 24.96 -23.53 6.05
CA LEU A 454 26.05 -22.85 5.34
C LEU A 454 26.56 -21.65 6.12
N ARG A 455 25.65 -20.85 6.70
CA ARG A 455 26.02 -19.69 7.53
C ARG A 455 26.89 -20.10 8.72
N ARG A 456 26.60 -21.24 9.33
CA ARG A 456 27.37 -21.82 10.44
C ARG A 456 28.71 -22.37 9.94
N ALA A 457 28.70 -23.12 8.84
CA ALA A 457 29.88 -23.73 8.24
C ALA A 457 30.98 -22.72 7.87
N ILE A 458 30.60 -21.50 7.44
CA ILE A 458 31.54 -20.41 7.17
C ILE A 458 32.27 -19.94 8.43
N GLY A 459 31.64 -20.02 9.61
CA GLY A 459 32.22 -19.60 10.89
C GLY A 459 32.89 -20.70 11.72
N GLU A 460 32.57 -21.97 11.48
CA GLU A 460 32.99 -23.12 12.31
C GLU A 460 34.00 -24.07 11.63
N GLU A 461 34.72 -23.61 10.60
CA GLU A 461 35.77 -24.38 9.88
C GLU A 461 35.27 -25.69 9.22
N GLU A 462 33.97 -25.86 8.98
CA GLU A 462 33.44 -27.05 8.26
C GLU A 462 33.74 -27.02 6.75
N LEU A 463 34.05 -25.84 6.21
CA LEU A 463 34.48 -25.67 4.83
C LEU A 463 35.96 -26.00 4.70
N GLN A 464 36.28 -26.92 3.80
CA GLN A 464 37.64 -27.35 3.53
C GLN A 464 38.10 -26.86 2.16
N VAL A 465 39.34 -26.41 2.08
CA VAL A 465 39.99 -26.08 0.80
C VAL A 465 40.85 -27.28 0.38
N VAL A 466 40.57 -27.81 -0.80
CA VAL A 466 41.43 -28.80 -1.47
C VAL A 466 42.09 -28.16 -2.69
N TYR A 467 43.21 -28.70 -3.12
CA TYR A 467 44.04 -28.12 -4.16
C TYR A 467 44.16 -29.06 -5.35
N GLN A 468 43.97 -28.54 -6.57
CA GLN A 468 44.23 -29.30 -7.79
C GLN A 468 45.46 -28.74 -8.52
N PRO A 469 46.51 -29.56 -8.76
CA PRO A 469 47.69 -29.14 -9.51
C PRO A 469 47.42 -28.80 -10.97
N ILE A 470 48.09 -27.75 -11.44
CA ILE A 470 48.21 -27.38 -12.84
C ILE A 470 49.67 -27.63 -13.25
N VAL A 471 49.88 -28.51 -14.21
CA VAL A 471 51.20 -29.05 -14.58
C VAL A 471 51.71 -28.37 -15.84
N ASP A 472 52.98 -27.96 -15.83
CA ASP A 472 53.69 -27.44 -17.02
C ASP A 472 54.45 -28.55 -17.73
N LEU A 473 54.09 -28.84 -18.98
CA LEU A 473 54.67 -29.91 -19.80
C LEU A 473 56.11 -29.63 -20.26
N ASN A 474 56.56 -28.36 -20.27
CA ASN A 474 57.91 -27.99 -20.74
C ASN A 474 59.01 -28.40 -19.75
N GLY A 475 58.63 -28.70 -18.51
CA GLY A 475 59.47 -29.36 -17.52
C GLY A 475 58.54 -29.87 -16.42
N PRO A 476 58.06 -31.15 -16.48
CA PRO A 476 56.81 -31.70 -15.94
C PRO A 476 56.52 -31.48 -14.45
N ARG A 477 56.53 -30.22 -14.04
CA ARG A 477 56.46 -29.70 -12.68
C ARG A 477 55.10 -29.09 -12.45
N ILE A 478 54.72 -28.99 -11.19
CA ILE A 478 53.54 -28.23 -10.79
C ILE A 478 53.86 -26.74 -10.96
N ALA A 479 53.15 -26.07 -11.86
CA ALA A 479 53.30 -24.64 -12.11
C ALA A 479 52.56 -23.81 -11.05
N LYS A 480 51.32 -24.21 -10.76
CA LYS A 480 50.41 -23.59 -9.80
C LYS A 480 49.36 -24.61 -9.37
N VAL A 481 48.51 -24.24 -8.41
CA VAL A 481 47.34 -25.05 -8.00
C VAL A 481 46.08 -24.21 -8.05
N GLU A 482 44.93 -24.84 -8.22
CA GLU A 482 43.63 -24.23 -8.01
C GLU A 482 43.07 -24.64 -6.64
N ALA A 483 42.65 -23.66 -5.85
CA ALA A 483 41.97 -23.84 -4.58
C ALA A 483 40.47 -24.06 -4.80
N LEU A 484 39.98 -25.20 -4.34
CA LEU A 484 38.63 -25.68 -4.54
C LEU A 484 37.97 -25.91 -3.19
N VAL A 485 36.91 -25.17 -2.91
CA VAL A 485 36.15 -25.32 -1.66
C VAL A 485 35.30 -26.60 -1.70
N ARG A 486 35.27 -27.31 -0.57
CA ARG A 486 34.48 -28.53 -0.33
C ARG A 486 33.74 -28.38 0.98
N TRP A 487 32.49 -28.80 1.00
CA TRP A 487 31.68 -28.76 2.21
C TRP A 487 31.33 -30.18 2.64
N ALA A 488 31.99 -30.66 3.69
CA ALA A 488 31.69 -31.94 4.31
C ALA A 488 30.61 -31.74 5.38
N HIS A 489 29.34 -31.79 4.97
CA HIS A 489 28.22 -31.54 5.86
C HIS A 489 27.94 -32.76 6.76
N LEU A 490 27.87 -32.54 8.08
CA LEU A 490 27.73 -33.59 9.09
C LEU A 490 26.56 -34.55 8.84
N ALA A 491 25.39 -34.04 8.43
CA ALA A 491 24.20 -34.85 8.23
C ALA A 491 23.99 -35.34 6.79
N ARG A 492 24.63 -34.70 5.80
CA ARG A 492 24.38 -34.95 4.35
C ARG A 492 25.56 -35.55 3.61
N GLY A 493 26.71 -35.68 4.26
CA GLY A 493 27.96 -35.99 3.58
C GLY A 493 28.44 -34.79 2.76
N THR A 494 29.18 -35.04 1.70
CA THR A 494 29.75 -33.97 0.87
C THR A 494 28.67 -33.27 0.05
N VAL A 495 28.46 -31.98 0.29
CA VAL A 495 27.56 -31.14 -0.50
C VAL A 495 28.31 -30.66 -1.76
N PRO A 496 27.78 -30.87 -2.97
CA PRO A 496 28.42 -30.44 -4.20
C PRO A 496 28.62 -28.92 -4.27
N PRO A 497 29.77 -28.42 -4.77
CA PRO A 497 30.03 -26.98 -4.94
C PRO A 497 28.92 -26.22 -5.68
N PRO A 498 28.39 -26.69 -6.83
CA PRO A 498 27.33 -25.95 -7.52
C PRO A 498 26.08 -25.68 -6.66
N GLU A 499 25.75 -26.58 -5.73
CA GLU A 499 24.56 -26.45 -4.87
C GLU A 499 24.74 -25.33 -3.84
N PHE A 500 25.84 -25.36 -3.08
CA PHE A 500 26.05 -24.39 -2.00
C PHE A 500 26.63 -23.06 -2.48
N ILE A 501 27.37 -23.02 -3.59
CA ILE A 501 27.85 -21.77 -4.19
C ILE A 501 26.66 -20.97 -4.74
N SER A 502 25.75 -21.59 -5.48
CA SER A 502 24.53 -20.92 -5.96
C SER A 502 23.69 -20.39 -4.80
N LEU A 503 23.58 -21.16 -3.71
CA LEU A 503 22.90 -20.71 -2.49
C LEU A 503 23.60 -19.52 -1.83
N ALA A 504 24.93 -19.55 -1.75
CA ALA A 504 25.74 -18.48 -1.19
C ALA A 504 25.61 -17.18 -2.00
N GLU A 505 25.56 -17.27 -3.33
CA GLU A 505 25.38 -16.11 -4.21
C GLU A 505 24.00 -15.48 -4.03
N GLU A 506 22.93 -16.29 -4.06
CA GLU A 506 21.55 -15.83 -3.88
C GLU A 506 21.32 -15.12 -2.53
N THR A 507 22.04 -15.56 -1.48
CA THR A 507 21.87 -15.07 -0.11
C THR A 507 22.92 -14.03 0.30
N GLY A 508 23.87 -13.70 -0.60
CA GLY A 508 25.00 -12.82 -0.30
C GLY A 508 26.08 -13.44 0.60
N MET A 509 25.91 -14.68 1.06
CA MET A 509 26.90 -15.41 1.87
C MET A 509 28.18 -15.77 1.08
N ILE A 510 28.18 -15.61 -0.24
CA ILE A 510 29.38 -15.81 -1.05
C ILE A 510 30.50 -14.83 -0.69
N VAL A 511 30.18 -13.62 -0.21
CA VAL A 511 31.17 -12.64 0.25
C VAL A 511 31.97 -13.15 1.47
N PRO A 512 31.33 -13.50 2.60
CA PRO A 512 32.06 -14.07 3.72
C PRO A 512 32.68 -15.45 3.42
N LEU A 513 32.06 -16.27 2.57
CA LEU A 513 32.63 -17.56 2.16
C LEU A 513 33.97 -17.38 1.42
N THR A 514 34.00 -16.53 0.40
CA THR A 514 35.23 -16.27 -0.38
C THR A 514 36.32 -15.67 0.51
N ARG A 515 35.97 -14.80 1.45
CA ARG A 515 36.92 -14.28 2.43
C ARG A 515 37.55 -15.41 3.26
N ALA A 516 36.75 -16.32 3.81
CA ALA A 516 37.25 -17.46 4.58
C ALA A 516 38.15 -18.37 3.72
N VAL A 517 37.80 -18.59 2.45
CA VAL A 517 38.64 -19.35 1.51
C VAL A 517 39.99 -18.66 1.27
N ILE A 518 40.01 -17.34 1.05
CA ILE A 518 41.27 -16.59 0.86
C ILE A 518 42.12 -16.62 2.14
N GLU A 519 41.51 -16.46 3.31
CA GLU A 519 42.20 -16.56 4.60
C GLU A 519 42.85 -17.94 4.79
N GLN A 520 42.13 -19.03 4.46
CA GLN A 520 42.65 -20.39 4.51
C GLN A 520 43.79 -20.61 3.49
N VAL A 521 43.63 -20.13 2.25
CA VAL A 521 44.67 -20.20 1.22
C VAL A 521 45.93 -19.47 1.65
N CYS A 522 45.79 -18.29 2.25
CA CYS A 522 46.92 -17.53 2.78
C CYS A 522 47.63 -18.30 3.90
N SER A 523 46.88 -18.88 4.84
CA SER A 523 47.42 -19.73 5.90
C SER A 523 48.20 -20.93 5.33
N ASP A 524 47.64 -21.57 4.30
CA ASP A 524 48.26 -22.72 3.66
C ASP A 524 49.53 -22.34 2.90
N ILE A 525 49.57 -21.19 2.21
CA ILE A 525 50.80 -20.68 1.57
C ILE A 525 51.90 -20.46 2.60
N VAL A 526 51.59 -19.83 3.74
CA VAL A 526 52.55 -19.60 4.83
C VAL A 526 53.04 -20.93 5.40
N HIS A 527 52.14 -21.89 5.62
CA HIS A 527 52.50 -23.20 6.15
C HIS A 527 53.36 -24.01 5.18
N MET A 528 53.15 -23.88 3.86
CA MET A 528 53.95 -24.60 2.88
C MET A 528 55.35 -23.99 2.70
N GLY A 529 55.51 -22.69 2.95
CA GLY A 529 56.80 -22.02 3.06
C GLY A 529 57.76 -22.34 1.90
N ASP A 530 58.98 -22.76 2.25
CA ASP A 530 60.06 -23.05 1.30
C ASP A 530 59.82 -24.27 0.40
N ALA A 531 58.78 -25.07 0.67
CA ALA A 531 58.39 -26.16 -0.23
C ALA A 531 57.72 -25.64 -1.52
N LEU A 532 57.23 -24.39 -1.51
CA LEU A 532 56.66 -23.76 -2.70
C LEU A 532 57.77 -23.18 -3.60
N PRO A 533 57.78 -23.50 -4.90
CA PRO A 533 58.67 -22.84 -5.86
C PRO A 533 58.53 -21.30 -5.81
N PRO A 534 59.58 -20.53 -6.13
CA PRO A 534 59.55 -19.07 -6.07
C PRO A 534 58.38 -18.42 -6.83
N ASP A 535 58.08 -18.93 -8.04
CA ASP A 535 57.01 -18.40 -8.92
C ASP A 535 55.65 -19.11 -8.75
N PHE A 536 55.49 -19.91 -7.69
CA PHE A 536 54.28 -20.71 -7.49
C PHE A 536 53.10 -19.85 -7.05
N ARG A 537 51.93 -20.13 -7.65
CA ARG A 537 50.66 -19.44 -7.35
C ARG A 537 49.56 -20.38 -6.91
N VAL A 538 48.62 -19.84 -6.15
CA VAL A 538 47.34 -20.47 -5.84
C VAL A 538 46.22 -19.68 -6.50
N SER A 539 45.46 -20.36 -7.34
CA SER A 539 44.32 -19.79 -8.07
C SER A 539 43.07 -19.91 -7.21
N VAL A 540 42.30 -18.83 -7.06
CA VAL A 540 41.08 -18.78 -6.24
C VAL A 540 39.92 -18.26 -7.08
N ASN A 541 38.82 -19.00 -7.11
CA ASN A 541 37.61 -18.61 -7.82
C ASN A 541 36.91 -17.41 -7.16
N LEU A 542 36.54 -16.42 -7.97
CA LEU A 542 35.72 -15.27 -7.55
C LEU A 542 34.37 -15.29 -8.25
N SER A 543 33.29 -15.22 -7.48
CA SER A 543 31.95 -15.04 -8.04
C SER A 543 31.75 -13.63 -8.59
N GLY A 544 30.73 -13.46 -9.43
CA GLY A 544 30.31 -12.14 -9.88
C GLY A 544 29.83 -11.22 -8.75
N VAL A 545 29.29 -11.77 -7.67
CA VAL A 545 28.88 -11.00 -6.50
C VAL A 545 30.12 -10.46 -5.76
N ASN A 546 31.16 -11.28 -5.60
CA ASN A 546 32.43 -10.83 -5.01
C ASN A 546 33.10 -9.76 -5.87
N PHE A 547 33.15 -9.98 -7.19
CA PHE A 547 33.84 -9.08 -8.11
C PHE A 547 33.24 -7.68 -8.10
N MET A 548 31.92 -7.59 -8.05
CA MET A 548 31.17 -6.33 -8.01
C MET A 548 31.10 -5.70 -6.61
N ASP A 549 31.66 -6.32 -5.58
CA ASP A 549 31.68 -5.76 -4.22
C ASP A 549 32.72 -4.64 -4.12
N PRO A 550 32.32 -3.39 -3.77
CA PRO A 550 33.26 -2.29 -3.57
C PRO A 550 34.31 -2.56 -2.47
N GLN A 551 34.06 -3.50 -1.56
CA GLN A 551 35.00 -3.88 -0.49
C GLN A 551 36.04 -4.93 -0.92
N LEU A 552 35.96 -5.49 -2.13
CA LEU A 552 36.84 -6.56 -2.59
C LEU A 552 38.33 -6.22 -2.41
N ILE A 553 38.77 -5.09 -2.98
CA ILE A 553 40.18 -4.68 -2.94
C ILE A 553 40.66 -4.37 -1.51
N PRO A 554 39.93 -3.59 -0.69
CA PRO A 554 40.24 -3.44 0.74
C PRO A 554 40.36 -4.76 1.49
N THR A 555 39.43 -5.69 1.29
CA THR A 555 39.42 -7.00 1.95
C THR A 555 40.63 -7.84 1.56
N ILE A 556 40.95 -7.95 0.26
CA ILE A 556 42.11 -8.70 -0.21
C ILE A 556 43.40 -8.14 0.42
N ARG A 557 43.56 -6.81 0.44
CA ARG A 557 44.72 -6.16 1.05
C ARG A 557 44.84 -6.47 2.54
N ALA A 558 43.72 -6.44 3.27
CA ALA A 558 43.69 -6.74 4.69
C ALA A 558 44.08 -8.20 4.98
N VAL A 559 43.51 -9.15 4.23
CA VAL A 559 43.77 -10.59 4.43
C VAL A 559 45.22 -10.93 4.09
N LEU A 560 45.72 -10.50 2.93
CA LEU A 560 47.12 -10.75 2.53
C LEU A 560 48.12 -10.07 3.47
N GLY A 561 47.82 -8.84 3.90
CA GLY A 561 48.66 -8.10 4.83
C GLY A 561 48.73 -8.75 6.21
N ALA A 562 47.61 -9.24 6.74
CA ALA A 562 47.56 -9.94 8.02
C ALA A 562 48.35 -11.27 7.99
N ALA A 563 48.26 -12.01 6.89
CA ALA A 563 48.99 -13.27 6.71
C ALA A 563 50.45 -13.09 6.23
N GLN A 564 50.86 -11.87 5.88
CA GLN A 564 52.16 -11.56 5.28
C GLN A 564 52.46 -12.35 3.99
N VAL A 565 51.43 -12.62 3.19
CA VAL A 565 51.56 -13.34 1.91
C VAL A 565 51.80 -12.33 0.78
N PRO A 566 52.87 -12.49 -0.03
CA PRO A 566 53.08 -11.67 -1.21
C PRO A 566 51.90 -11.82 -2.18
N PRO A 567 51.29 -10.71 -2.67
CA PRO A 567 50.14 -10.81 -3.57
C PRO A 567 50.41 -11.60 -4.86
N SER A 568 51.67 -11.64 -5.31
CA SER A 568 52.13 -12.41 -6.48
C SER A 568 51.95 -13.93 -6.36
N ARG A 569 51.68 -14.43 -5.14
CA ARG A 569 51.32 -15.83 -4.85
C ARG A 569 49.85 -16.14 -5.15
N ILE A 570 49.01 -15.13 -5.41
CA ILE A 570 47.58 -15.30 -5.68
C ILE A 570 47.29 -15.03 -7.15
N GLU A 571 46.42 -15.87 -7.71
CA GLU A 571 45.73 -15.62 -8.97
C GLU A 571 44.23 -15.73 -8.73
N PHE A 572 43.44 -14.82 -9.27
CA PHE A 572 41.97 -14.93 -9.21
C PHE A 572 41.40 -15.45 -10.52
N GLU A 573 40.43 -16.34 -10.42
CA GLU A 573 39.72 -16.90 -11.56
C GLU A 573 38.31 -16.30 -11.63
N LEU A 574 37.95 -15.81 -12.81
CA LEU A 574 36.67 -15.13 -13.07
C LEU A 574 36.08 -15.70 -14.35
N THR A 575 34.80 -16.05 -14.34
CA THR A 575 34.13 -16.50 -15.57
C THR A 575 33.97 -15.35 -16.56
N GLU A 576 33.97 -15.69 -17.86
CA GLU A 576 33.78 -14.72 -18.94
C GLU A 576 32.53 -13.84 -18.73
N THR A 577 31.42 -14.43 -18.27
CA THR A 577 30.15 -13.72 -18.05
C THR A 577 30.25 -12.63 -16.99
N VAL A 578 31.06 -12.84 -15.94
CA VAL A 578 31.25 -11.85 -14.87
C VAL A 578 31.95 -10.61 -15.40
N LEU A 579 33.00 -10.79 -16.22
CA LEU A 579 33.76 -9.70 -16.81
C LEU A 579 32.94 -8.87 -17.79
N MET A 580 31.98 -9.50 -18.47
CA MET A 580 31.16 -8.87 -19.50
C MET A 580 29.93 -8.12 -18.95
N ARG A 581 29.65 -8.24 -17.64
CA ARG A 581 28.49 -7.59 -17.01
C ARG A 581 28.62 -6.07 -16.93
N ASP A 582 29.80 -5.58 -16.58
CA ASP A 582 30.14 -4.15 -16.52
C ASP A 582 31.64 -3.98 -16.85
N LEU A 583 31.91 -3.58 -18.09
CA LEU A 583 33.26 -3.55 -18.62
C LEU A 583 34.13 -2.43 -18.01
N ASP A 584 33.55 -1.26 -17.75
CA ASP A 584 34.29 -0.12 -17.22
C ASP A 584 34.69 -0.38 -15.76
N TYR A 585 33.75 -0.95 -14.98
CA TYR A 585 34.04 -1.44 -13.64
C TYR A 585 35.09 -2.55 -13.67
N ALA A 586 34.93 -3.56 -14.53
CA ALA A 586 35.87 -4.67 -14.64
C ALA A 586 37.29 -4.19 -15.00
N THR A 587 37.42 -3.27 -15.96
CA THR A 587 38.71 -2.69 -16.35
C THR A 587 39.40 -2.00 -15.19
N THR A 588 38.64 -1.25 -14.38
CA THR A 588 39.17 -0.54 -13.21
C THR A 588 39.63 -1.51 -12.12
N THR A 589 38.79 -2.49 -11.76
CA THR A 589 39.10 -3.47 -10.71
C THR A 589 40.27 -4.37 -11.11
N LEU A 590 40.34 -4.81 -12.37
CA LEU A 590 41.49 -5.61 -12.87
C LEU A 590 42.79 -4.79 -12.86
N ALA A 591 42.74 -3.50 -13.18
CA ALA A 591 43.91 -2.63 -13.07
C ALA A 591 44.41 -2.52 -11.62
N GLN A 592 43.50 -2.39 -10.65
CA GLN A 592 43.85 -2.38 -9.22
C GLN A 592 44.46 -3.70 -8.74
N LEU A 593 43.92 -4.84 -9.17
CA LEU A 593 44.50 -6.16 -8.88
C LEU A 593 45.92 -6.28 -9.47
N ARG A 594 46.11 -5.84 -10.71
CA ARG A 594 47.44 -5.83 -11.35
C ARG A 594 48.43 -4.91 -10.64
N GLU A 595 48.00 -3.73 -10.19
CA GLU A 595 48.85 -2.83 -9.38
C GLU A 595 49.30 -3.45 -8.06
N MET A 596 48.51 -4.39 -7.52
CA MET A 596 48.88 -5.19 -6.36
C MET A 596 49.83 -6.35 -6.70
N ASP A 597 50.15 -6.59 -7.98
CA ASP A 597 50.87 -7.77 -8.49
C ASP A 597 50.07 -9.08 -8.39
N ILE A 598 48.74 -9.00 -8.40
CA ILE A 598 47.85 -10.16 -8.45
C ILE A 598 47.50 -10.47 -9.90
N ARG A 599 47.62 -11.75 -10.29
CA ARG A 599 47.23 -12.21 -11.62
C ARG A 599 45.74 -12.55 -11.70
N VAL A 600 45.20 -12.49 -12.91
CA VAL A 600 43.80 -12.86 -13.18
C VAL A 600 43.73 -13.84 -14.34
N ALA A 601 42.98 -14.92 -14.14
CA ALA A 601 42.60 -15.89 -15.15
C ALA A 601 41.13 -15.73 -15.54
N VAL A 602 40.83 -15.91 -16.83
CA VAL A 602 39.47 -16.02 -17.32
C VAL A 602 39.10 -17.50 -17.40
N ASP A 603 38.07 -17.86 -16.67
CA ASP A 603 37.53 -19.22 -16.58
C ASP A 603 36.34 -19.44 -17.54
N ASP A 604 36.04 -20.70 -17.84
CA ASP A 604 34.97 -21.15 -18.74
C ASP A 604 34.99 -20.51 -20.15
N PHE A 605 36.19 -20.17 -20.66
CA PHE A 605 36.30 -19.37 -21.88
C PHE A 605 35.75 -20.08 -23.11
N GLY A 606 34.87 -19.39 -23.86
CA GLY A 606 34.25 -19.90 -25.09
C GLY A 606 32.85 -20.50 -24.91
N THR A 607 32.36 -20.60 -23.68
CA THR A 607 30.97 -21.00 -23.39
C THR A 607 29.97 -19.82 -23.47
N GLY A 608 30.47 -18.58 -23.56
CA GLY A 608 29.69 -17.34 -23.58
C GLY A 608 29.78 -16.52 -24.88
N TYR A 609 29.33 -15.26 -24.81
CA TYR A 609 29.39 -14.30 -25.93
C TYR A 609 30.77 -13.65 -26.03
N SER A 610 31.69 -14.31 -26.75
CA SER A 610 33.06 -13.80 -26.89
C SER A 610 33.14 -12.58 -27.81
N SER A 611 33.34 -11.40 -27.23
CA SER A 611 33.76 -10.20 -27.97
C SER A 611 35.27 -10.01 -27.80
N LEU A 612 36.01 -10.51 -28.80
CA LEU A 612 37.47 -10.41 -28.94
C LEU A 612 38.02 -8.99 -28.74
N ALA A 613 37.21 -7.97 -29.07
CA ALA A 613 37.58 -6.57 -28.92
C ALA A 613 37.85 -6.16 -27.47
N TYR A 614 37.22 -6.82 -26.49
CA TYR A 614 37.31 -6.45 -25.08
C TYR A 614 38.42 -7.18 -24.33
N LEU A 615 38.74 -8.42 -24.68
CA LEU A 615 39.89 -9.14 -24.11
C LEU A 615 41.19 -8.37 -24.24
N ARG A 616 41.38 -7.63 -25.34
CA ARG A 616 42.55 -6.76 -25.54
C ARG A 616 42.64 -5.61 -24.52
N ARG A 617 41.50 -5.16 -23.98
CA ARG A 617 41.43 -4.07 -23.00
C ARG A 617 41.57 -4.56 -21.56
N LEU A 618 41.18 -5.81 -21.30
CA LEU A 618 41.22 -6.41 -19.97
C LEU A 618 42.64 -6.85 -19.63
N ALA A 619 43.11 -6.48 -18.44
CA ALA A 619 44.44 -6.82 -17.95
C ALA A 619 44.50 -8.24 -17.36
N VAL A 620 44.08 -9.23 -18.15
CA VAL A 620 44.08 -10.65 -17.77
C VAL A 620 45.37 -11.34 -18.23
N ASN A 621 45.77 -12.40 -17.52
CA ASN A 621 47.04 -13.09 -17.73
C ASN A 621 46.88 -14.48 -18.32
N THR A 622 45.80 -15.17 -17.96
CA THR A 622 45.59 -16.58 -18.26
C THR A 622 44.20 -16.78 -18.85
N LEU A 623 44.08 -17.62 -19.88
CA LEU A 623 42.81 -18.13 -20.38
C LEU A 623 42.69 -19.62 -20.04
N LYS A 624 41.60 -20.02 -19.40
CA LYS A 624 41.30 -21.44 -19.14
C LYS A 624 40.26 -21.93 -20.14
N ILE A 625 40.58 -23.04 -20.83
CA ILE A 625 39.68 -23.70 -21.78
C ILE A 625 38.81 -24.67 -20.98
N ASP A 626 37.49 -24.47 -21.07
CA ASP A 626 36.53 -25.31 -20.35
C ASP A 626 36.63 -26.79 -20.74
N ARG A 627 36.36 -27.65 -19.76
CA ARG A 627 36.40 -29.11 -19.91
C ARG A 627 35.46 -29.65 -20.99
N SER A 628 34.36 -28.96 -21.32
CA SER A 628 33.42 -29.40 -22.37
C SER A 628 34.12 -29.48 -23.73
N PHE A 629 34.91 -28.47 -24.09
CA PHE A 629 35.68 -28.45 -25.33
C PHE A 629 36.82 -29.48 -25.32
N ILE A 630 37.41 -29.75 -24.15
CA ILE A 630 38.46 -30.77 -24.01
C ILE A 630 37.90 -32.21 -24.14
N GLY A 631 36.68 -32.44 -23.65
CA GLY A 631 35.95 -33.70 -23.86
C GLY A 631 35.63 -33.97 -25.33
N GLU A 632 35.41 -32.90 -26.10
CA GLU A 632 35.00 -32.93 -27.51
C GLU A 632 36.18 -32.80 -28.50
N LEU A 633 37.43 -32.99 -28.07
CA LEU A 633 38.62 -32.89 -28.96
C LEU A 633 38.63 -33.87 -30.15
N HIS A 634 37.77 -34.88 -30.13
CA HIS A 634 37.57 -35.81 -31.24
C HIS A 634 36.62 -35.28 -32.32
N ASP A 635 35.81 -34.25 -32.00
CA ASP A 635 34.97 -33.55 -32.96
C ASP A 635 35.72 -32.37 -33.59
N SER A 636 35.42 -32.13 -34.87
CA SER A 636 35.99 -31.05 -35.67
C SER A 636 35.66 -29.65 -35.14
N GLN A 637 34.49 -29.45 -34.51
CA GLN A 637 34.11 -28.14 -33.97
C GLN A 637 34.79 -27.88 -32.63
N GLY A 638 34.78 -28.84 -31.71
CA GLY A 638 35.49 -28.76 -30.43
C GLY A 638 36.97 -28.45 -30.62
N LEU A 639 37.64 -29.17 -31.52
CA LEU A 639 39.04 -28.93 -31.86
C LEU A 639 39.28 -27.52 -32.44
N ALA A 640 38.40 -27.04 -33.33
CA ALA A 640 38.54 -25.70 -33.92
C ALA A 640 38.44 -24.58 -32.87
N ILE A 641 37.57 -24.73 -31.86
CA ILE A 641 37.46 -23.78 -30.75
C ILE A 641 38.75 -23.77 -29.93
N VAL A 642 39.24 -24.94 -29.53
CA VAL A 642 40.52 -25.06 -28.78
C VAL A 642 41.67 -24.40 -29.53
N GLU A 643 41.80 -24.64 -30.84
CA GLU A 643 42.83 -24.00 -31.68
C GLU A 643 42.69 -22.47 -31.72
N ALA A 644 41.47 -21.96 -31.83
CA ALA A 644 41.19 -20.53 -31.84
C ALA A 644 41.57 -19.87 -30.51
N VAL A 645 41.23 -20.50 -29.37
CA VAL A 645 41.58 -19.98 -28.03
C VAL A 645 43.09 -19.97 -27.84
N ILE A 646 43.79 -21.04 -28.20
CA ILE A 646 45.26 -21.10 -28.12
C ILE A 646 45.91 -20.03 -29.00
N GLY A 647 45.43 -19.87 -30.24
CA GLY A 647 45.94 -18.86 -31.16
C GLY A 647 45.71 -17.42 -30.66
N LEU A 648 44.55 -17.17 -30.05
CA LEU A 648 44.20 -15.87 -29.46
C LEU A 648 45.12 -15.54 -28.28
N ALA A 649 45.23 -16.45 -27.32
CA ALA A 649 46.06 -16.26 -26.14
C ALA A 649 47.53 -15.98 -26.52
N ARG A 650 48.07 -16.76 -27.46
CA ARG A 650 49.42 -16.57 -27.98
C ARG A 650 49.61 -15.19 -28.61
N SER A 651 48.61 -14.69 -29.35
CA SER A 651 48.64 -13.38 -29.99
C SER A 651 48.57 -12.23 -28.98
N LEU A 652 47.95 -12.46 -27.82
CA LEU A 652 47.82 -11.49 -26.74
C LEU A 652 48.89 -11.63 -25.64
N GLY A 653 49.77 -12.62 -25.74
CA GLY A 653 50.82 -12.88 -24.75
C GLY A 653 50.27 -13.44 -23.42
N MET A 654 49.16 -14.18 -23.47
CA MET A 654 48.51 -14.81 -22.32
C MET A 654 48.89 -16.29 -22.20
N ASP A 655 48.92 -16.79 -20.98
CA ASP A 655 49.06 -18.22 -20.68
C ASP A 655 47.74 -18.95 -21.00
N VAL A 656 47.80 -20.22 -21.42
CA VAL A 656 46.60 -21.05 -21.67
C VAL A 656 46.64 -22.30 -20.83
N VAL A 657 45.58 -22.51 -20.06
CA VAL A 657 45.36 -23.73 -19.27
C VAL A 657 44.24 -24.54 -19.92
N ALA A 658 44.46 -25.83 -20.17
CA ALA A 658 43.39 -26.74 -20.58
C ALA A 658 42.86 -27.52 -19.38
N GLU A 659 41.56 -27.47 -19.15
CA GLU A 659 40.90 -28.12 -18.02
C GLU A 659 40.26 -29.46 -18.39
N GLY A 660 40.13 -30.35 -17.40
CA GLY A 660 39.46 -31.64 -17.61
C GLY A 660 40.23 -32.58 -18.53
N VAL A 661 41.56 -32.49 -18.58
CA VAL A 661 42.37 -33.47 -19.33
C VAL A 661 42.41 -34.80 -18.57
N GLU A 662 41.82 -35.83 -19.16
CA GLU A 662 41.65 -37.14 -18.53
C GLU A 662 42.41 -38.25 -19.25
N THR A 663 42.72 -38.07 -20.54
CA THR A 663 43.33 -39.11 -21.37
C THR A 663 44.67 -38.68 -21.97
N PRO A 664 45.62 -39.62 -22.21
CA PRO A 664 46.87 -39.32 -22.91
C PRO A 664 46.65 -38.78 -24.33
N ALA A 665 45.57 -39.18 -25.01
CA ALA A 665 45.26 -38.71 -26.37
C ALA A 665 44.90 -37.22 -26.37
N GLN A 666 44.07 -36.76 -25.43
CA GLN A 666 43.76 -35.32 -25.26
C GLN A 666 45.05 -34.52 -24.99
N LEU A 667 45.91 -35.04 -24.10
CA LEU A 667 47.18 -34.41 -23.77
C LEU A 667 48.08 -34.24 -25.00
N GLU A 668 48.17 -35.26 -25.85
CA GLU A 668 49.02 -35.24 -27.03
C GLU A 668 48.55 -34.18 -28.05
N VAL A 669 47.23 -34.10 -28.29
CA VAL A 669 46.61 -33.06 -29.15
C VAL A 669 46.89 -31.66 -28.62
N LEU A 670 46.69 -31.43 -27.31
CA LEU A 670 46.94 -30.13 -26.68
C LEU A 670 48.41 -29.71 -26.75
N ARG A 671 49.31 -30.67 -26.53
CA ARG A 671 50.77 -30.46 -26.61
C ARG A 671 51.21 -30.09 -28.02
N GLU A 672 50.72 -30.78 -29.04
CA GLU A 672 51.03 -30.49 -30.45
C GLU A 672 50.60 -29.07 -30.86
N ARG A 673 49.53 -28.55 -30.26
CA ARG A 673 49.03 -27.19 -30.50
C ARG A 673 49.66 -26.13 -29.60
N GLY A 674 50.55 -26.50 -28.69
CA GLY A 674 51.33 -25.58 -27.86
C GLY A 674 50.65 -25.19 -26.54
N CYS A 675 49.58 -25.86 -26.14
CA CYS A 675 49.04 -25.74 -24.78
C CYS A 675 49.88 -26.62 -23.84
N HIS A 676 50.59 -25.97 -22.92
CA HIS A 676 51.57 -26.61 -22.04
C HIS A 676 51.18 -26.59 -20.56
N LEU A 677 50.18 -25.80 -20.16
CA LEU A 677 49.63 -25.84 -18.81
C LEU A 677 48.37 -26.70 -18.81
N ILE A 678 48.40 -27.78 -18.05
CA ILE A 678 47.33 -28.79 -18.07
C ILE A 678 46.78 -29.01 -16.67
N GLN A 679 45.46 -29.03 -16.57
CA GLN A 679 44.73 -29.39 -15.37
C GLN A 679 43.76 -30.53 -15.67
N GLY A 680 43.79 -31.58 -14.87
CA GLY A 680 42.86 -32.69 -15.04
C GLY A 680 43.27 -33.95 -14.30
N TYR A 681 42.35 -34.91 -14.28
CA TYR A 681 42.50 -36.16 -13.53
C TYR A 681 43.57 -37.08 -14.08
N LEU A 682 44.03 -36.86 -15.32
CA LEU A 682 45.19 -37.56 -15.87
C LEU A 682 46.44 -37.41 -14.99
N PHE A 683 46.62 -36.22 -14.39
CA PHE A 683 47.76 -35.95 -13.51
C PHE A 683 47.38 -36.10 -12.04
N ALA A 684 46.33 -35.40 -11.61
CA ALA A 684 45.93 -35.38 -10.22
C ALA A 684 44.46 -34.97 -10.03
N ARG A 685 43.80 -35.66 -9.10
CA ARG A 685 42.53 -35.19 -8.52
C ARG A 685 42.80 -34.10 -7.49
N PRO A 686 41.80 -33.26 -7.15
CA PRO A 686 41.88 -32.34 -6.02
C PRO A 686 42.29 -33.07 -4.74
N MET A 687 43.22 -32.50 -3.98
CA MET A 687 43.86 -33.15 -2.83
C MET A 687 44.02 -32.21 -1.65
N SER A 688 44.21 -32.75 -0.44
CA SER A 688 44.45 -31.91 0.74
C SER A 688 45.80 -31.19 0.66
N ARG A 689 45.96 -30.12 1.45
CA ARG A 689 47.25 -29.43 1.64
C ARG A 689 48.40 -30.40 1.94
N GLN A 690 48.16 -31.39 2.80
CA GLN A 690 49.19 -32.35 3.20
C GLN A 690 49.64 -33.24 2.04
N ALA A 691 48.70 -33.68 1.19
CA ALA A 691 49.00 -34.45 -0.02
C ALA A 691 49.74 -33.58 -1.05
N LEU A 692 49.35 -32.31 -1.21
CA LEU A 692 50.04 -31.36 -2.08
C LEU A 692 51.50 -31.16 -1.64
N LEU A 693 51.74 -30.97 -0.34
CA LEU A 693 53.08 -30.83 0.23
C LEU A 693 53.96 -32.05 -0.06
N GLN A 694 53.41 -33.26 0.07
CA GLN A 694 54.14 -34.49 -0.26
C GLN A 694 54.47 -34.56 -1.76
N LEU A 695 53.52 -34.15 -2.62
CA LEU A 695 53.71 -34.14 -4.06
C LEU A 695 54.78 -33.13 -4.50
N LEU A 696 54.84 -31.96 -3.85
CA LEU A 696 55.89 -30.95 -4.08
C LEU A 696 57.27 -31.42 -3.60
N ALA A 697 57.34 -32.10 -2.44
CA ALA A 697 58.58 -32.62 -1.88
C ALA A 697 59.19 -33.80 -2.68
N GLY A 698 58.37 -34.55 -3.41
CA GLY A 698 58.78 -35.73 -4.19
C GLY A 698 59.58 -35.46 -5.47
N GLY A 699 59.91 -34.20 -5.77
CA GLY A 699 60.72 -33.84 -6.94
C GLY A 699 59.92 -33.84 -8.25
N ALA A 700 59.08 -32.81 -8.44
CA ALA A 700 58.73 -32.12 -9.69
C ALA A 700 58.48 -32.92 -11.00
N ALA A 701 58.19 -34.22 -10.98
CA ALA A 701 57.70 -34.98 -12.13
C ALA A 701 56.36 -35.61 -11.78
N VAL A 702 55.25 -34.88 -12.03
CA VAL A 702 53.92 -35.47 -11.95
C VAL A 702 53.69 -36.28 -13.22
N LEU A 703 53.95 -37.58 -13.16
CA LEU A 703 53.71 -38.49 -14.27
C LEU A 703 52.20 -38.76 -14.42
N PRO A 704 51.69 -38.96 -15.64
CA PRO A 704 50.30 -39.38 -15.85
C PRO A 704 49.99 -40.63 -15.03
N GLN A 705 48.91 -40.60 -14.24
CA GLN A 705 48.50 -41.77 -13.48
C GLN A 705 48.06 -42.86 -14.47
N ARG A 706 48.71 -44.03 -14.43
CA ARG A 706 48.26 -45.18 -15.22
C ARG A 706 46.81 -45.47 -14.84
N ALA A 707 45.90 -45.40 -15.82
CA ALA A 707 44.46 -45.55 -15.65
C ALA A 707 44.12 -46.73 -14.73
N ALA A 708 43.74 -46.41 -13.48
CA ALA A 708 43.01 -47.35 -12.66
C ALA A 708 41.56 -47.35 -13.16
N LEU A 709 41.28 -48.24 -14.10
CA LEU A 709 39.92 -48.63 -14.48
C LEU A 709 39.20 -49.17 -13.24
N ARG A 710 38.45 -48.33 -12.50
CA ARG A 710 37.24 -48.74 -11.78
C ARG A 710 36.24 -47.57 -11.68
N PRO A 711 34.96 -47.80 -12.02
CA PRO A 711 33.88 -46.85 -11.75
C PRO A 711 33.38 -47.04 -10.31
N ASP A 712 33.09 -45.93 -9.63
CA ASP A 712 32.00 -45.78 -8.64
C ASP A 712 31.57 -44.31 -8.63
#